data_AF-A0A447QQJ3-F1
#
_entry.id   AF-A0A447QQJ3-F1
#
_cell.length_a   1.000
_cell.length_b   1.000
_cell.length_c   1.000
_cell.angle_alpha   90.00
_cell.angle_beta   90.00
_cell.angle_gamma   90.00
#
_symmetry.space_group_name_H-M   'P 1'
#
loop_
_entity.id
_entity.type
_entity.pdbx_description
1 polymer ?
#
loop_
_entity_poly.entity_id
_entity_poly.type
_entity_poly.pdbx_seq_one_letter_code
_entity_poly.pdbx_strand_id
1 'polypeptide(L)'
;MTDISQTVLGNVPEEMLTLAATFKSAAGGEIYIGKVDADPTVQQNQIQVYIEDEGKAYVPVTQPLLINTEGYPVYHGKSAKFVMLENHSMAILDADGVQQFYYSDALKDAPSSWRPAVEIPFAGAGSMQRVAAVTADSVQDSTHALTPEMFGAKGDGIADDTKALQDAINSAISTNRRRVVGMGQYKIKQTLQIKSVTPPTNDISGLVVKLSSLVADSSWPQNTNLFDAKPMITIGDATNDVNVELSINHLDGAGKADGLQSLRNGFSMTRIHIGHATNCIRVIGTGKQQWSNASVYVTGNSWRGNWVGVHLERGTVGTSPINEGWDINVGFIWSNRYGGLLLRGGSQYARVSGDFDFNGNYVSLLKVDSITGVTRGMKLTNGTTECYVLAFYHYRGENYIALAENKVVAQGNSSYAVGDKLTSTGTSLAINVVTVITTKTNATKNNFFDIWHDFQGETFAAVNIRAGYCGGVHGALQHTSRIFYNNNFEGRPDNWRGFGVANSGNTLTMYDKAKSDVPFAIIDAQSFNLDRRLFLKTRLYEGTPVAKRVPSSHTTFTPMYTFSDQKTDKYFDEGCMYEITLKGNFGGTYGRWLVFIKDKNLQVIEENYNKTVFEYQFSDLTFQLRQSAQPYINVALNIRRV
;
A
#
# COMPACT_ATOMS: atom_id res chain seq x y z
N MET A 1 -46.15 -56.54 52.77
CA MET A 1 -45.08 -57.25 52.05
C MET A 1 -43.99 -56.24 51.79
N THR A 2 -42.83 -56.46 52.40
CA THR A 2 -41.63 -55.64 52.27
C THR A 2 -41.16 -55.67 50.81
N ASP A 3 -40.95 -54.50 50.25
CA ASP A 3 -40.46 -54.28 48.88
C ASP A 3 -38.98 -54.72 48.85
N ILE A 4 -38.71 -55.91 48.32
CA ILE A 4 -37.35 -56.43 48.12
C ILE A 4 -36.86 -55.78 46.83
N SER A 5 -35.95 -54.80 46.96
CA SER A 5 -35.24 -54.22 45.82
C SER A 5 -34.39 -55.29 45.13
N GLN A 6 -34.96 -55.98 44.14
CA GLN A 6 -34.26 -56.96 43.31
C GLN A 6 -33.12 -56.24 42.57
N THR A 7 -31.88 -56.60 42.90
CA THR A 7 -30.69 -56.12 42.18
C THR A 7 -30.36 -57.13 41.10
N VAL A 8 -31.16 -57.17 40.05
CA VAL A 8 -30.88 -58.02 38.90
C VAL A 8 -29.51 -57.60 38.34
N LEU A 9 -28.63 -58.56 38.03
CA LEU A 9 -27.48 -58.34 37.15
C LEU A 9 -28.04 -58.14 35.72
N GLY A 10 -28.74 -57.03 35.57
CA GLY A 10 -29.90 -56.91 34.68
C GLY A 10 -30.06 -55.56 34.05
N ASN A 11 -29.01 -54.73 34.11
CA ASN A 11 -28.73 -53.72 33.10
C ASN A 11 -27.33 -53.96 32.48
N VAL A 12 -26.93 -55.23 32.35
CA VAL A 12 -25.97 -55.65 31.33
C VAL A 12 -26.76 -56.46 30.29
N PRO A 13 -27.47 -55.81 29.36
CA PRO A 13 -27.89 -56.51 28.15
C PRO A 13 -26.61 -56.80 27.36
N GLU A 14 -26.25 -58.07 27.20
CA GLU A 14 -25.32 -58.52 26.15
C GLU A 14 -23.93 -57.83 26.11
N GLU A 15 -23.39 -57.33 27.22
CA GLU A 15 -22.03 -56.80 27.21
C GLU A 15 -21.02 -57.94 27.28
N MET A 16 -20.19 -58.03 26.24
CA MET A 16 -19.05 -58.91 26.16
C MET A 16 -18.03 -58.54 27.25
N LEU A 17 -17.74 -59.46 28.17
CA LEU A 17 -16.67 -59.29 29.15
C LEU A 17 -15.32 -59.40 28.46
N THR A 18 -14.46 -58.40 28.66
CA THR A 18 -13.13 -58.33 28.04
C THR A 18 -12.01 -58.42 29.06
N LEU A 19 -10.77 -58.59 28.60
CA LEU A 19 -9.59 -58.43 29.45
C LEU A 19 -9.36 -56.94 29.76
N ALA A 20 -8.78 -56.61 30.92
CA ALA A 20 -8.56 -55.24 31.36
C ALA A 20 -7.50 -54.50 30.52
N ALA A 21 -6.51 -55.25 30.01
CA ALA A 21 -5.41 -54.70 29.22
C ALA A 21 -5.68 -54.69 27.70
N THR A 22 -6.67 -55.47 27.23
CA THR A 22 -6.98 -55.61 25.81
C THR A 22 -8.48 -55.85 25.62
N PHE A 23 -9.12 -55.22 24.64
CA PHE A 23 -10.55 -55.42 24.30
C PHE A 23 -10.88 -56.82 23.71
N LYS A 24 -10.15 -57.87 24.10
CA LYS A 24 -10.41 -59.27 23.76
C LYS A 24 -11.32 -59.90 24.80
N SER A 25 -12.13 -60.87 24.39
CA SER A 25 -13.01 -61.66 25.26
C SER A 25 -12.24 -62.26 26.45
N ALA A 26 -12.80 -62.17 27.65
CA ALA A 26 -12.35 -62.89 28.85
C ALA A 26 -12.77 -64.37 28.80
N ALA A 27 -12.60 -64.99 27.63
CA ALA A 27 -13.02 -66.35 27.32
C ALA A 27 -12.43 -67.36 28.31
N GLY A 28 -13.27 -68.25 28.84
CA GLY A 28 -12.86 -69.25 29.82
C GLY A 28 -12.63 -68.70 31.23
N GLY A 29 -12.94 -67.41 31.46
CA GLY A 29 -12.86 -66.78 32.77
C GLY A 29 -14.02 -67.13 33.70
N GLU A 30 -13.92 -66.60 34.92
CA GLU A 30 -14.81 -66.88 36.04
C GLU A 30 -15.35 -65.60 36.66
N ILE A 31 -16.62 -65.61 37.07
CA ILE A 31 -17.28 -64.52 37.76
C ILE A 31 -17.69 -64.99 39.16
N TYR A 32 -17.32 -64.19 40.16
CA TYR A 32 -17.66 -64.39 41.56
C TYR A 32 -18.49 -63.23 42.09
N ILE A 33 -19.48 -63.52 42.92
CA ILE A 33 -20.51 -62.62 43.43
C ILE A 33 -20.62 -62.80 44.94
N GLY A 34 -20.46 -61.72 45.70
CA GLY A 34 -20.36 -61.80 47.15
C GLY A 34 -20.98 -60.62 47.89
N LYS A 35 -20.74 -60.58 49.20
CA LYS A 35 -21.19 -59.50 50.07
C LYS A 35 -20.47 -58.21 49.68
N VAL A 36 -21.21 -57.10 49.70
CA VAL A 36 -20.66 -55.76 49.48
C VAL A 36 -19.44 -55.51 50.38
N ASP A 37 -18.42 -54.86 49.81
CA ASP A 37 -17.12 -54.54 50.41
C ASP A 37 -16.28 -55.77 50.82
N ALA A 38 -16.63 -56.98 50.37
CA ALA A 38 -15.88 -58.21 50.61
C ALA A 38 -15.44 -58.88 49.31
N ASP A 39 -14.28 -59.56 49.35
CA ASP A 39 -13.73 -60.31 48.22
C ASP A 39 -14.58 -61.57 47.94
N PRO A 40 -15.28 -61.66 46.78
CA PRO A 40 -16.18 -62.77 46.47
C PRO A 40 -15.46 -64.04 46.00
N THR A 41 -14.14 -63.99 45.74
CA THR A 41 -13.35 -65.19 45.43
C THR A 41 -13.20 -66.10 46.66
N VAL A 42 -13.43 -65.56 47.86
CA VAL A 42 -13.48 -66.30 49.12
C VAL A 42 -14.88 -66.87 49.34
N GLN A 43 -15.00 -68.20 49.46
CA GLN A 43 -16.29 -68.90 49.55
C GLN A 43 -17.23 -68.38 50.66
N GLN A 44 -16.70 -67.93 51.81
CA GLN A 44 -17.51 -67.39 52.92
C GLN A 44 -18.17 -66.03 52.63
N ASN A 45 -17.65 -65.34 51.62
CA ASN A 45 -18.13 -64.03 51.19
C ASN A 45 -19.15 -64.14 50.06
N GLN A 46 -19.31 -65.31 49.43
CA GLN A 46 -20.22 -65.51 48.31
C GLN A 46 -21.69 -65.46 48.75
N ILE A 47 -22.52 -64.84 47.91
CA ILE A 47 -23.99 -64.83 48.08
C ILE A 47 -24.65 -65.79 47.09
N GLN A 48 -25.93 -66.09 47.29
CA GLN A 48 -26.65 -66.97 46.37
C GLN A 48 -26.97 -66.25 45.06
N VAL A 49 -26.61 -66.88 43.94
CA VAL A 49 -26.92 -66.42 42.58
C VAL A 49 -28.06 -67.28 42.00
N TYR A 50 -28.91 -66.68 41.18
CA TYR A 50 -30.02 -67.37 40.52
C TYR A 50 -29.98 -67.17 39.01
N ILE A 51 -30.68 -68.01 38.26
CA ILE A 51 -31.10 -67.73 36.88
C ILE A 51 -32.62 -67.63 36.82
N GLU A 52 -33.14 -66.82 35.90
CA GLU A 52 -34.57 -66.73 35.62
C GLU A 52 -34.94 -67.75 34.53
N ASP A 53 -35.78 -68.74 34.87
CA ASP A 53 -36.33 -69.70 33.92
C ASP A 53 -37.53 -69.11 33.14
N GLU A 54 -37.90 -69.69 31.99
CA GLU A 54 -38.97 -69.20 31.09
C GLU A 54 -40.35 -69.09 31.79
N GLY A 55 -40.53 -69.72 32.96
CA GLY A 55 -41.69 -69.62 33.83
C GLY A 55 -41.63 -68.58 34.96
N LYS A 56 -40.63 -67.69 35.00
CA LYS A 56 -40.37 -66.68 36.06
C LYS A 56 -40.06 -67.25 37.45
N ALA A 57 -39.54 -68.47 37.52
CA ALA A 57 -39.00 -69.06 38.75
C ALA A 57 -37.48 -68.84 38.82
N TYR A 58 -36.97 -68.47 40.00
CA TYR A 58 -35.53 -68.31 40.25
C TYR A 58 -34.89 -69.64 40.63
N VAL A 59 -33.99 -70.14 39.78
CA VAL A 59 -33.25 -71.39 40.02
C VAL A 59 -31.88 -71.06 40.60
N PRO A 60 -31.49 -71.57 41.79
CA PRO A 60 -30.19 -71.28 42.37
C PRO A 60 -29.07 -71.94 41.55
N VAL A 61 -27.98 -71.20 41.34
CA VAL A 61 -26.78 -71.67 40.65
C VAL A 61 -25.56 -71.60 41.55
N THR A 62 -24.60 -72.49 41.31
CA THR A 62 -23.32 -72.49 42.00
C THR A 62 -22.35 -71.52 41.33
N GLN A 63 -21.51 -70.90 42.13
CA GLN A 63 -20.41 -70.06 41.68
C GLN A 63 -19.10 -70.88 41.63
N PRO A 64 -18.12 -70.54 40.77
CA PRO A 64 -18.11 -69.39 39.85
C PRO A 64 -19.07 -69.53 38.66
N LEU A 65 -19.46 -68.40 38.08
CA LEU A 65 -20.18 -68.34 36.81
C LEU A 65 -19.16 -68.28 35.68
N LEU A 66 -19.28 -69.16 34.68
CA LEU A 66 -18.26 -69.30 33.63
C LEU A 66 -18.52 -68.33 32.47
N ILE A 67 -17.45 -67.94 31.77
CA ILE A 67 -17.49 -67.07 30.58
C ILE A 67 -17.19 -67.90 29.32
N ASN A 68 -18.05 -67.84 28.30
CA ASN A 68 -17.81 -68.53 27.02
C ASN A 68 -16.76 -67.84 26.14
N THR A 69 -16.45 -68.42 24.99
CA THR A 69 -15.49 -67.89 24.01
C THR A 69 -15.83 -66.49 23.51
N GLU A 70 -17.10 -66.13 23.47
CA GLU A 70 -17.60 -64.83 23.03
C GLU A 70 -17.59 -63.77 24.14
N GLY A 71 -17.30 -64.15 25.38
CA GLY A 71 -17.21 -63.22 26.51
C GLY A 71 -18.52 -63.10 27.31
N TYR A 72 -19.44 -64.04 27.14
CA TYR A 72 -20.73 -64.04 27.85
C TYR A 72 -20.75 -64.99 29.04
N PRO A 73 -21.37 -64.59 30.17
CA PRO A 73 -21.67 -65.51 31.26
C PRO A 73 -22.59 -66.66 30.78
N VAL A 74 -22.25 -67.90 31.13
CA VAL A 74 -22.98 -69.10 30.71
C VAL A 74 -23.43 -69.99 31.86
N TYR A 75 -24.57 -70.64 31.65
CA TYR A 75 -25.07 -71.74 32.47
C TYR A 75 -25.31 -72.97 31.58
N HIS A 76 -24.72 -74.12 31.95
CA HIS A 76 -24.73 -75.35 31.12
C HIS A 76 -24.30 -75.12 29.65
N GLY A 77 -23.34 -74.22 29.42
CA GLY A 77 -22.78 -73.94 28.09
C GLY A 77 -23.63 -73.02 27.20
N LYS A 78 -24.75 -72.48 27.69
CA LYS A 78 -25.56 -71.46 26.99
C LYS A 78 -25.48 -70.13 27.73
N SER A 79 -25.46 -69.02 27.00
CA SER A 79 -25.52 -67.67 27.58
C SER A 79 -26.76 -67.54 28.45
N ALA A 80 -26.58 -67.10 29.70
CA ALA A 80 -27.64 -67.05 30.68
C ALA A 80 -27.60 -65.73 31.44
N LYS A 81 -28.78 -65.27 31.86
CA LYS A 81 -28.94 -64.08 32.71
C LYS A 81 -28.94 -64.51 34.18
N PHE A 82 -27.99 -63.97 34.94
CA PHE A 82 -27.88 -64.22 36.36
C PHE A 82 -28.58 -63.12 37.17
N VAL A 83 -29.24 -63.51 38.25
CA VAL A 83 -30.09 -62.65 39.08
C VAL A 83 -29.63 -62.73 40.52
N MET A 84 -29.50 -61.56 41.14
CA MET A 84 -29.15 -61.39 42.55
C MET A 84 -30.33 -60.71 43.23
N LEU A 85 -30.66 -61.16 44.43
CA LEU A 85 -31.81 -60.63 45.17
C LEU A 85 -31.42 -59.48 46.11
N GLU A 86 -30.12 -59.17 46.18
CA GLU A 86 -29.53 -58.14 47.02
C GLU A 86 -28.31 -57.49 46.32
N ASN A 87 -27.87 -56.34 46.84
CA ASN A 87 -26.64 -55.70 46.39
C ASN A 87 -25.42 -56.59 46.71
N HIS A 88 -24.37 -56.51 45.89
CA HIS A 88 -23.26 -57.47 45.93
C HIS A 88 -21.93 -56.85 45.51
N SER A 89 -20.82 -57.51 45.88
CA SER A 89 -19.51 -57.34 45.24
C SER A 89 -19.38 -58.30 44.05
N MET A 90 -18.50 -57.99 43.11
CA MET A 90 -18.24 -58.83 41.94
C MET A 90 -16.75 -58.86 41.58
N ALA A 91 -16.20 -60.05 41.32
CA ALA A 91 -14.86 -60.22 40.77
C ALA A 91 -14.93 -61.01 39.46
N ILE A 92 -14.16 -60.58 38.47
CA ILE A 92 -14.06 -61.21 37.15
C ILE A 92 -12.60 -61.61 36.94
N LEU A 93 -12.35 -62.91 36.81
CA LEU A 93 -11.05 -63.51 36.57
C LEU A 93 -10.99 -64.03 35.13
N ASP A 94 -9.81 -63.98 34.51
CA ASP A 94 -9.57 -64.64 33.23
C ASP A 94 -9.31 -66.15 33.39
N ALA A 95 -9.09 -66.84 32.27
CA ALA A 95 -8.81 -68.28 32.26
C ALA A 95 -7.53 -68.69 33.01
N ASP A 96 -6.60 -67.74 33.23
CA ASP A 96 -5.36 -67.96 33.99
C ASP A 96 -5.54 -67.65 35.49
N GLY A 97 -6.76 -67.31 35.93
CA GLY A 97 -7.09 -66.96 37.31
C GLY A 97 -6.65 -65.54 37.70
N VAL A 98 -6.30 -64.68 36.73
CA VAL A 98 -5.90 -63.29 36.99
C VAL A 98 -7.15 -62.42 37.03
N GLN A 99 -7.32 -61.67 38.11
CA GLN A 99 -8.43 -60.73 38.27
C GLN A 99 -8.32 -59.60 37.23
N GLN A 100 -9.30 -59.53 36.34
CA GLN A 100 -9.44 -58.48 35.34
C GLN A 100 -10.22 -57.29 35.90
N PHE A 101 -11.31 -57.55 36.61
CA PHE A 101 -12.13 -56.52 37.23
C PHE A 101 -12.56 -56.91 38.63
N TYR A 102 -12.69 -55.91 39.50
CA TYR A 102 -13.25 -56.05 40.84
C TYR A 102 -14.11 -54.84 41.17
N TYR A 103 -15.29 -55.15 41.68
CA TYR A 103 -16.31 -54.19 42.11
C TYR A 103 -16.60 -54.50 43.58
N SER A 104 -16.22 -53.58 44.47
CA SER A 104 -16.52 -53.70 45.90
C SER A 104 -18.03 -53.58 46.16
N ASP A 105 -18.73 -52.80 45.36
CA ASP A 105 -20.17 -52.58 45.44
C ASP A 105 -20.72 -52.39 44.02
N ALA A 106 -21.32 -53.44 43.46
CA ALA A 106 -21.76 -53.48 42.07
C ALA A 106 -22.78 -52.37 41.72
N LEU A 107 -23.56 -51.87 42.69
CA LEU A 107 -24.47 -50.75 42.45
C LEU A 107 -23.77 -49.39 42.44
N LYS A 108 -22.76 -49.17 43.30
CA LYS A 108 -21.96 -47.94 43.26
C LYS A 108 -21.03 -47.90 42.05
N ASP A 109 -20.50 -49.04 41.68
CA ASP A 109 -19.44 -49.14 40.68
C ASP A 109 -19.96 -49.45 39.26
N ALA A 110 -21.28 -49.63 39.08
CA ALA A 110 -21.93 -49.85 37.79
C ALA A 110 -21.64 -48.71 36.78
N PRO A 111 -21.47 -49.00 35.47
CA PRO A 111 -21.26 -47.98 34.44
C PRO A 111 -22.34 -46.89 34.39
N SER A 112 -23.54 -47.15 34.91
CA SER A 112 -24.62 -46.17 35.00
C SER A 112 -24.46 -45.12 36.11
N SER A 113 -23.63 -45.37 37.14
CA SER A 113 -23.28 -44.38 38.17
C SER A 113 -22.20 -43.38 37.69
N TRP A 114 -21.53 -43.69 36.57
CA TRP A 114 -20.66 -42.78 35.81
C TRP A 114 -21.42 -41.81 34.90
N ARG A 115 -22.72 -41.62 35.13
CA ARG A 115 -23.39 -40.36 34.81
C ARG A 115 -23.39 -39.47 36.05
N PRO A 116 -22.28 -38.81 36.45
CA PRO A 116 -22.49 -37.42 36.80
C PRO A 116 -23.23 -36.81 35.62
N ALA A 117 -24.20 -35.92 35.87
CA ALA A 117 -24.43 -34.87 34.91
C ALA A 117 -23.10 -34.13 34.73
N VAL A 118 -22.20 -34.68 33.92
CA VAL A 118 -21.12 -33.91 33.34
C VAL A 118 -21.83 -33.12 32.24
N GLU A 119 -22.57 -32.10 32.65
CA GLU A 119 -22.49 -30.85 31.91
C GLU A 119 -21.00 -30.49 31.95
N ILE A 120 -20.21 -31.03 31.01
CA ILE A 120 -18.98 -30.36 30.62
C ILE A 120 -19.53 -29.03 30.14
N PRO A 121 -19.25 -27.90 30.81
CA PRO A 121 -19.55 -26.64 30.19
C PRO A 121 -18.59 -26.57 29.02
N PHE A 122 -19.06 -26.91 27.81
CA PHE A 122 -18.36 -26.57 26.58
C PHE A 122 -18.24 -25.03 26.44
N ALA A 123 -18.90 -24.27 27.32
CA ALA A 123 -18.70 -22.85 27.54
C ALA A 123 -17.76 -22.63 28.75
N GLY A 124 -16.45 -22.50 28.49
CA GLY A 124 -15.48 -22.07 29.50
C GLY A 124 -14.04 -22.39 29.12
N ALA A 125 -13.13 -21.45 29.39
CA ALA A 125 -11.70 -21.63 29.21
C ALA A 125 -11.22 -22.86 30.01
N GLY A 126 -10.81 -23.93 29.31
CA GLY A 126 -10.31 -25.16 29.93
C GLY A 126 -11.01 -26.47 29.50
N SER A 127 -12.08 -26.40 28.70
CA SER A 127 -12.92 -27.57 28.35
C SER A 127 -12.30 -28.62 27.41
N MET A 128 -11.02 -28.48 27.03
CA MET A 128 -10.21 -29.52 26.38
C MET A 128 -8.77 -29.54 26.92
N GLN A 129 -8.60 -29.73 28.22
CA GLN A 129 -7.28 -29.75 28.85
C GLN A 129 -6.48 -31.05 28.62
N ARG A 130 -7.07 -32.09 28.00
CA ARG A 130 -6.43 -33.43 27.87
C ARG A 130 -6.49 -34.08 26.49
N VAL A 131 -6.65 -33.30 25.41
CA VAL A 131 -6.17 -33.78 24.10
C VAL A 131 -4.72 -33.37 24.00
N ALA A 132 -3.82 -34.32 24.27
CA ALA A 132 -2.39 -34.07 24.28
C ALA A 132 -1.93 -33.57 22.91
N ALA A 133 -1.60 -32.28 22.82
CA ALA A 133 -0.63 -31.81 21.86
C ALA A 133 0.75 -32.36 22.27
N VAL A 134 1.63 -32.65 21.31
CA VAL A 134 2.97 -33.22 21.54
C VAL A 134 3.85 -32.31 22.43
N THR A 135 3.48 -31.04 22.55
CA THR A 135 4.00 -30.08 23.52
C THR A 135 2.93 -29.88 24.60
N ALA A 136 3.32 -29.88 25.88
CA ALA A 136 2.47 -29.99 27.08
C ALA A 136 1.46 -28.83 27.34
N ASP A 137 0.74 -28.41 26.32
CA ASP A 137 -0.23 -27.31 26.32
C ASP A 137 -1.60 -27.81 25.84
N SER A 138 -2.66 -27.07 26.18
CA SER A 138 -4.01 -27.37 25.69
C SER A 138 -4.12 -27.13 24.17
N VAL A 139 -5.09 -27.76 23.49
CA VAL A 139 -5.39 -27.45 22.07
C VAL A 139 -5.65 -25.95 21.87
N GLN A 140 -6.24 -25.28 22.87
CA GLN A 140 -6.47 -23.84 22.86
C GLN A 140 -5.16 -23.03 22.90
N ASP A 141 -4.15 -23.49 23.63
CA ASP A 141 -2.84 -22.85 23.71
C ASP A 141 -1.98 -23.12 22.48
N SER A 142 -2.23 -24.23 21.78
CA SER A 142 -1.63 -24.50 20.46
C SER A 142 -2.14 -23.56 19.36
N THR A 143 -3.30 -22.93 19.55
CA THR A 143 -3.80 -21.87 18.66
C THR A 143 -3.21 -20.52 19.08
N HIS A 144 -2.06 -20.15 18.53
CA HIS A 144 -1.40 -18.85 18.80
C HIS A 144 -2.21 -17.61 18.35
N ALA A 145 -3.45 -17.75 17.87
CA ALA A 145 -4.30 -16.65 17.42
C ALA A 145 -5.48 -16.42 18.38
N LEU A 146 -5.70 -15.16 18.76
CA LEU A 146 -6.92 -14.72 19.43
C LEU A 146 -7.93 -14.24 18.39
N THR A 147 -9.21 -14.51 18.61
CA THR A 147 -10.27 -13.92 17.80
C THR A 147 -11.08 -12.91 18.62
N PRO A 148 -11.62 -11.84 18.02
CA PRO A 148 -12.47 -10.89 18.74
C PRO A 148 -13.68 -11.54 19.42
N GLU A 149 -14.20 -12.64 18.88
CA GLU A 149 -15.35 -13.40 19.42
C GLU A 149 -15.04 -14.01 20.78
N MET A 150 -13.77 -14.38 21.05
CA MET A 150 -13.31 -14.83 22.38
C MET A 150 -13.52 -13.76 23.46
N PHE A 151 -13.66 -12.49 23.05
CA PHE A 151 -13.87 -11.33 23.91
C PHE A 151 -15.29 -10.76 23.77
N GLY A 152 -16.20 -11.50 23.14
CA GLY A 152 -17.62 -11.15 23.04
C GLY A 152 -18.00 -10.34 21.80
N ALA A 153 -17.11 -10.19 20.81
CA ALA A 153 -17.48 -9.60 19.52
C ALA A 153 -18.58 -10.44 18.85
N LYS A 154 -19.52 -9.77 18.17
CA LYS A 154 -20.53 -10.42 17.33
C LYS A 154 -20.08 -10.52 15.89
N GLY A 155 -19.36 -9.52 15.38
CA GLY A 155 -18.88 -9.52 13.99
C GLY A 155 -20.01 -9.55 12.96
N ASP A 156 -21.19 -9.04 13.32
CA ASP A 156 -22.42 -9.06 12.52
C ASP A 156 -22.66 -7.77 11.74
N GLY A 157 -21.74 -6.80 11.83
CA GLY A 157 -21.87 -5.47 11.23
C GLY A 157 -22.95 -4.60 11.88
N ILE A 158 -23.48 -5.00 13.04
CA ILE A 158 -24.55 -4.30 13.77
C ILE A 158 -24.09 -3.92 15.17
N ALA A 159 -23.65 -4.88 15.97
CA ALA A 159 -23.21 -4.70 17.35
C ALA A 159 -21.95 -3.83 17.44
N ASP A 160 -21.76 -3.14 18.57
CA ASP A 160 -20.52 -2.42 18.84
C ASP A 160 -19.44 -3.39 19.33
N ASP A 161 -18.53 -3.74 18.42
CA ASP A 161 -17.43 -4.68 18.66
C ASP A 161 -16.16 -3.98 19.19
N THR A 162 -16.21 -2.67 19.43
CA THR A 162 -15.03 -1.86 19.83
C THR A 162 -14.30 -2.46 21.03
N LYS A 163 -15.04 -2.78 22.10
CA LYS A 163 -14.43 -3.28 23.34
C LYS A 163 -13.79 -4.64 23.13
N ALA A 164 -14.52 -5.57 22.49
CA ALA A 164 -14.04 -6.92 22.24
C ALA A 164 -12.79 -6.94 21.34
N LEU A 165 -12.76 -6.11 20.30
CA LEU A 165 -11.58 -5.93 19.46
C LEU A 165 -10.39 -5.35 20.23
N GLN A 166 -10.61 -4.32 21.04
CA GLN A 166 -9.55 -3.71 21.84
C GLN A 166 -9.01 -4.70 22.90
N ASP A 167 -9.88 -5.47 23.55
CA ASP A 167 -9.49 -6.49 24.51
C ASP A 167 -8.69 -7.62 23.84
N ALA A 168 -9.08 -8.06 22.63
CA ALA A 168 -8.33 -9.04 21.86
C ALA A 168 -6.92 -8.55 21.50
N ILE A 169 -6.79 -7.29 21.06
CA ILE A 169 -5.49 -6.65 20.78
C ILE A 169 -4.64 -6.59 22.06
N ASN A 170 -5.22 -6.10 23.15
CA ASN A 170 -4.52 -5.98 24.44
C ASN A 170 -4.08 -7.34 24.98
N SER A 171 -4.92 -8.37 24.85
CA SER A 171 -4.63 -9.73 25.28
C SER A 171 -3.55 -10.37 24.42
N ALA A 172 -3.58 -10.20 23.09
CA ALA A 172 -2.53 -10.72 22.20
C ALA A 172 -1.16 -10.15 22.57
N ILE A 173 -1.14 -8.88 22.97
CA ILE A 173 0.01 -8.15 23.47
C ILE A 173 0.48 -8.71 24.83
N SER A 174 -0.40 -8.78 25.83
CA SER A 174 -0.03 -9.10 27.22
C SER A 174 0.26 -10.58 27.45
N THR A 175 -0.38 -11.47 26.70
CA THR A 175 -0.17 -12.93 26.77
C THR A 175 0.93 -13.41 25.82
N ASN A 176 1.58 -12.50 25.11
CA ASN A 176 2.60 -12.79 24.10
C ASN A 176 2.13 -13.75 22.97
N ARG A 177 0.82 -13.85 22.72
CA ARG A 177 0.25 -14.60 21.58
C ARG A 177 0.48 -13.88 20.25
N ARG A 178 0.61 -12.55 20.26
CA ARG A 178 1.02 -11.68 19.12
C ARG A 178 0.19 -11.79 17.84
N ARG A 179 -1.00 -12.38 17.88
CA ARG A 179 -1.84 -12.54 16.70
C ARG A 179 -3.32 -12.41 17.03
N VAL A 180 -4.00 -11.51 16.33
CA VAL A 180 -5.46 -11.35 16.32
C VAL A 180 -5.99 -11.66 14.93
N VAL A 181 -6.95 -12.57 14.82
CA VAL A 181 -7.61 -12.92 13.55
C VAL A 181 -9.12 -12.83 13.75
N GLY A 182 -9.76 -11.92 13.02
CA GLY A 182 -11.20 -11.75 13.01
C GLY A 182 -11.78 -11.94 11.62
N MET A 183 -12.81 -12.79 11.51
CA MET A 183 -13.44 -13.12 10.22
C MET A 183 -14.80 -12.43 10.02
N GLY A 184 -15.34 -11.81 11.06
CA GLY A 184 -16.60 -11.07 11.01
C GLY A 184 -16.51 -9.68 10.39
N GLN A 185 -17.67 -9.03 10.30
CA GLN A 185 -17.79 -7.61 10.01
C GLN A 185 -17.91 -6.85 11.32
N TYR A 186 -16.82 -6.21 11.74
CA TYR A 186 -16.78 -5.54 13.04
C TYR A 186 -17.16 -4.07 12.92
N LYS A 187 -18.22 -3.67 13.63
CA LYS A 187 -18.58 -2.25 13.73
C LYS A 187 -17.95 -1.65 14.98
N ILE A 188 -17.32 -0.49 14.84
CA ILE A 188 -16.69 0.22 15.94
C ILE A 188 -17.25 1.63 16.13
N LYS A 189 -17.36 2.06 17.37
CA LYS A 189 -17.78 3.42 17.79
C LYS A 189 -16.63 4.25 18.34
N GLN A 190 -15.51 3.62 18.68
CA GLN A 190 -14.31 4.32 19.15
C GLN A 190 -13.06 3.81 18.44
N THR A 191 -12.02 4.64 18.49
CA THR A 191 -10.72 4.36 17.90
C THR A 191 -10.06 3.17 18.58
N LEU A 192 -9.62 2.19 17.79
CA LEU A 192 -8.75 1.12 18.24
C LEU A 192 -7.32 1.62 18.37
N GLN A 193 -6.65 1.25 19.46
CA GLN A 193 -5.28 1.64 19.74
C GLN A 193 -4.35 0.44 19.69
N ILE A 194 -3.36 0.51 18.81
CA ILE A 194 -2.25 -0.44 18.72
C ILE A 194 -1.01 0.27 19.28
N LYS A 195 -0.57 -0.15 20.46
CA LYS A 195 0.55 0.45 21.20
C LYS A 195 1.72 -0.51 21.26
N SER A 196 2.91 -0.01 21.57
CA SER A 196 4.06 -0.88 21.78
C SER A 196 3.84 -1.65 23.07
N VAL A 197 4.48 -2.80 23.12
CA VAL A 197 4.57 -3.62 24.31
C VAL A 197 6.02 -3.54 24.71
N THR A 198 6.30 -3.14 25.94
CA THR A 198 7.58 -3.45 26.57
C THR A 198 7.35 -4.70 27.43
N PRO A 199 7.55 -5.94 26.96
CA PRO A 199 7.86 -7.05 27.85
C PRO A 199 9.27 -6.86 28.42
N PRO A 200 9.69 -7.60 29.47
CA PRO A 200 10.97 -7.38 30.17
C PRO A 200 12.22 -7.66 29.32
N THR A 201 12.09 -7.96 28.03
CA THR A 201 13.20 -8.17 27.11
C THR A 201 13.06 -7.24 25.92
N ASN A 202 14.21 -6.75 25.45
CA ASN A 202 14.38 -5.74 24.41
C ASN A 202 14.04 -6.29 23.01
N ASP A 203 13.23 -7.36 22.92
CA ASP A 203 12.86 -8.02 21.68
C ASP A 203 11.65 -7.33 21.05
N ILE A 204 11.88 -6.75 19.87
CA ILE A 204 10.86 -6.13 19.02
C ILE A 204 9.97 -7.22 18.41
N SER A 205 9.12 -7.85 19.24
CA SER A 205 8.15 -8.85 18.79
C SER A 205 6.89 -8.15 18.28
N GLY A 206 6.76 -8.03 16.95
CA GLY A 206 5.62 -7.38 16.28
C GLY A 206 4.27 -8.04 16.56
N LEU A 207 3.19 -7.28 16.39
CA LEU A 207 1.80 -7.77 16.47
C LEU A 207 1.25 -8.04 15.07
N VAL A 208 0.51 -9.13 14.89
CA VAL A 208 -0.26 -9.39 13.66
C VAL A 208 -1.75 -9.18 13.94
N VAL A 209 -2.41 -8.30 13.18
CA VAL A 209 -3.86 -8.08 13.25
C VAL A 209 -4.45 -8.30 11.86
N LYS A 210 -5.29 -9.33 11.71
CA LYS A 210 -5.99 -9.65 10.45
C LYS A 210 -7.49 -9.60 10.65
N LEU A 211 -8.18 -8.70 9.98
CA LEU A 211 -9.63 -8.52 10.06
C LEU A 211 -10.27 -8.64 8.68
N SER A 212 -11.39 -9.35 8.59
CA SER A 212 -12.18 -9.43 7.36
C SER A 212 -12.81 -8.08 7.02
N SER A 213 -13.50 -7.45 7.98
CA SER A 213 -14.08 -6.12 7.76
C SER A 213 -14.09 -5.29 9.04
N LEU A 214 -13.79 -4.00 8.90
CA LEU A 214 -13.86 -3.00 9.96
C LEU A 214 -14.63 -1.78 9.47
N VAL A 215 -15.71 -1.43 10.18
CA VAL A 215 -16.65 -0.38 9.77
C VAL A 215 -16.84 0.62 10.90
N ALA A 216 -16.68 1.91 10.60
CA ALA A 216 -17.03 2.97 11.54
C ALA A 216 -18.57 3.05 11.68
N ASP A 217 -19.05 3.19 12.91
CA ASP A 217 -20.48 3.38 13.15
C ASP A 217 -20.97 4.72 12.57
N SER A 218 -22.23 4.79 12.16
CA SER A 218 -22.85 6.02 11.65
C SER A 218 -22.80 7.22 12.63
N SER A 219 -22.67 6.97 13.93
CA SER A 219 -22.49 7.95 15.01
C SER A 219 -21.04 8.45 15.16
N TRP A 220 -20.10 8.00 14.31
CA TRP A 220 -18.72 8.48 14.34
C TRP A 220 -18.66 10.01 14.27
N PRO A 221 -17.72 10.66 14.98
CA PRO A 221 -17.62 12.12 14.98
C PRO A 221 -17.39 12.70 13.58
N GLN A 222 -18.15 13.74 13.24
CA GLN A 222 -17.98 14.47 11.99
C GLN A 222 -16.68 15.28 12.02
N ASN A 223 -15.90 15.21 10.95
CA ASN A 223 -14.74 16.06 10.73
C ASN A 223 -15.17 17.44 10.19
N THR A 224 -14.43 18.51 10.54
CA THR A 224 -14.68 19.84 9.96
C THR A 224 -13.90 20.04 8.65
N ASN A 225 -12.78 19.34 8.49
CA ASN A 225 -11.88 19.44 7.35
C ASN A 225 -11.14 18.12 7.08
N LEU A 226 -10.24 18.11 6.10
CA LEU A 226 -9.50 16.90 5.71
C LEU A 226 -8.55 16.38 6.81
N PHE A 227 -8.09 17.22 7.73
CA PHE A 227 -6.96 16.95 8.62
C PHE A 227 -7.37 16.65 10.08
N ASP A 228 -8.61 16.93 10.46
CA ASP A 228 -9.13 16.78 11.82
C ASP A 228 -10.00 15.52 12.03
N ALA A 229 -10.20 14.70 10.98
CA ALA A 229 -10.96 13.47 11.09
C ALA A 229 -10.41 12.53 12.17
N LYS A 230 -11.32 11.96 12.96
CA LYS A 230 -10.99 10.99 14.00
C LYS A 230 -10.68 9.63 13.35
N PRO A 231 -9.52 9.01 13.63
CA PRO A 231 -9.13 7.75 12.99
C PRO A 231 -9.81 6.53 13.62
N MET A 232 -10.13 5.52 12.81
CA MET A 232 -10.60 4.20 13.24
C MET A 232 -9.51 3.45 13.99
N ILE A 233 -8.26 3.54 13.51
CA ILE A 233 -7.09 2.91 14.12
C ILE A 233 -6.01 3.96 14.38
N THR A 234 -5.43 3.91 15.57
CA THR A 234 -4.18 4.61 15.88
C THR A 234 -3.08 3.63 16.17
N ILE A 235 -1.89 3.91 15.64
CA ILE A 235 -0.69 3.10 15.90
C ILE A 235 0.39 4.01 16.48
N GLY A 236 0.93 3.62 17.61
CA GLY A 236 2.03 4.31 18.29
C GLY A 236 1.77 4.59 19.76
N ASP A 237 2.83 4.88 20.50
CA ASP A 237 2.76 5.23 21.93
C ASP A 237 3.76 6.33 22.33
N ALA A 238 3.84 6.63 23.63
CA ALA A 238 4.67 7.74 24.13
C ALA A 238 6.18 7.47 24.17
N THR A 239 6.59 6.20 24.19
CA THR A 239 7.95 5.82 24.56
C THR A 239 8.66 5.16 23.39
N ASN A 240 7.97 4.31 22.63
CA ASN A 240 8.55 3.51 21.57
C ASN A 240 7.70 3.62 20.30
N ASP A 241 8.35 3.50 19.16
CA ASP A 241 7.64 3.21 17.92
C ASP A 241 7.09 1.76 17.95
N VAL A 242 6.07 1.53 17.14
CA VAL A 242 5.33 0.26 17.11
C VAL A 242 5.62 -0.51 15.83
N ASN A 243 5.75 -1.83 15.95
CA ASN A 243 5.86 -2.75 14.83
C ASN A 243 4.60 -3.61 14.69
N VAL A 244 3.94 -3.56 13.54
CA VAL A 244 2.71 -4.33 13.29
C VAL A 244 2.61 -4.83 11.85
N GLU A 245 2.03 -6.02 11.66
CA GLU A 245 1.42 -6.46 10.41
C GLU A 245 -0.09 -6.31 10.53
N LEU A 246 -0.64 -5.26 9.93
CA LEU A 246 -2.07 -4.99 9.88
C LEU A 246 -2.62 -5.41 8.52
N SER A 247 -3.64 -6.25 8.51
CA SER A 247 -4.37 -6.65 7.30
C SER A 247 -5.86 -6.50 7.53
N ILE A 248 -6.53 -5.68 6.71
CA ILE A 248 -7.98 -5.49 6.74
C ILE A 248 -8.50 -5.71 5.33
N ASN A 249 -9.36 -6.69 5.11
CA ASN A 249 -9.89 -6.92 3.76
C ASN A 249 -10.86 -5.82 3.32
N HIS A 250 -11.75 -5.36 4.20
CA HIS A 250 -12.64 -4.21 3.95
C HIS A 250 -12.60 -3.18 5.09
N LEU A 251 -12.29 -1.93 4.76
CA LEU A 251 -12.26 -0.80 5.69
C LEU A 251 -13.26 0.26 5.23
N ASP A 252 -14.26 0.56 6.05
CA ASP A 252 -15.26 1.59 5.76
C ASP A 252 -15.26 2.69 6.83
N GLY A 253 -14.94 3.92 6.43
CA GLY A 253 -14.87 5.08 7.32
C GLY A 253 -16.21 5.79 7.58
N ALA A 254 -17.33 5.27 7.06
CA ALA A 254 -18.68 5.82 7.17
C ALA A 254 -18.84 7.28 6.70
N GLY A 255 -17.90 7.77 5.90
CA GLY A 255 -17.85 9.14 5.39
C GLY A 255 -17.35 10.16 6.41
N LYS A 256 -16.78 9.71 7.55
CA LYS A 256 -16.46 10.55 8.71
C LYS A 256 -15.09 10.27 9.34
N ALA A 257 -14.64 9.02 9.27
CA ALA A 257 -13.41 8.58 9.91
C ALA A 257 -12.24 8.58 8.95
N ASP A 258 -11.05 8.85 9.49
CA ASP A 258 -9.83 8.33 8.86
C ASP A 258 -9.73 6.83 9.12
N GLY A 259 -9.16 6.07 8.19
CA GLY A 259 -8.87 4.66 8.42
C GLY A 259 -7.80 4.47 9.49
N LEU A 260 -6.62 5.06 9.26
CA LEU A 260 -5.46 4.90 10.13
C LEU A 260 -4.70 6.21 10.31
N GLN A 261 -4.28 6.50 11.54
CA GLN A 261 -3.31 7.57 11.84
C GLN A 261 -2.19 7.09 12.77
N SER A 262 -1.01 7.68 12.62
CA SER A 262 0.06 7.57 13.62
C SER A 262 -0.27 8.36 14.89
N LEU A 263 0.13 7.85 16.04
CA LEU A 263 -0.03 8.49 17.34
C LEU A 263 1.32 8.56 18.07
N ARG A 264 1.70 9.74 18.59
CA ARG A 264 2.96 9.95 19.35
C ARG A 264 4.17 9.38 18.58
N ASN A 265 4.98 8.48 19.12
CA ASN A 265 6.17 7.94 18.43
C ASN A 265 5.86 7.09 17.19
N GLY A 266 4.57 6.83 16.91
CA GLY A 266 4.14 6.29 15.64
C GLY A 266 4.59 4.84 15.44
N PHE A 267 4.99 4.49 14.22
CA PHE A 267 5.26 3.11 13.84
C PHE A 267 6.32 2.98 12.74
N SER A 268 7.12 1.92 12.86
CA SER A 268 8.17 1.60 11.90
C SER A 268 8.21 0.10 11.59
N MET A 269 8.93 -0.25 10.51
CA MET A 269 9.12 -1.64 10.06
C MET A 269 7.78 -2.39 9.86
N THR A 270 6.73 -1.64 9.52
CA THR A 270 5.34 -2.06 9.62
C THR A 270 4.79 -2.41 8.25
N ARG A 271 3.92 -3.43 8.19
CA ARG A 271 3.17 -3.81 6.98
C ARG A 271 1.70 -3.49 7.18
N ILE A 272 1.12 -2.76 6.24
CA ILE A 272 -0.30 -2.40 6.23
C ILE A 272 -0.89 -2.89 4.92
N HIS A 273 -1.86 -3.79 5.00
CA HIS A 273 -2.67 -4.22 3.86
C HIS A 273 -4.12 -3.81 4.10
N ILE A 274 -4.68 -3.00 3.20
CA ILE A 274 -6.12 -2.72 3.18
C ILE A 274 -6.65 -3.15 1.83
N GLY A 275 -7.41 -4.25 1.77
CA GLY A 275 -7.91 -4.80 0.51
C GLY A 275 -8.79 -3.79 -0.22
N HIS A 276 -9.88 -3.38 0.43
CA HIS A 276 -10.84 -2.41 -0.05
C HIS A 276 -11.06 -1.29 0.97
N ALA A 277 -10.79 -0.05 0.59
CA ALA A 277 -11.04 1.11 1.44
C ALA A 277 -12.13 2.00 0.83
N THR A 278 -13.20 2.24 1.59
CA THR A 278 -14.34 3.06 1.18
C THR A 278 -14.73 4.08 2.24
N ASN A 279 -15.28 5.21 1.79
CA ASN A 279 -15.88 6.21 2.67
C ASN A 279 -14.95 6.71 3.80
N CYS A 280 -13.64 6.56 3.68
CA CYS A 280 -12.70 7.19 4.60
C CYS A 280 -12.52 8.66 4.22
N ILE A 281 -12.26 9.51 5.21
CA ILE A 281 -11.74 10.84 4.93
C ILE A 281 -10.33 10.67 4.35
N ARG A 282 -9.41 10.06 5.10
CA ARG A 282 -8.13 9.55 4.60
C ARG A 282 -8.03 8.07 4.93
N VAL A 283 -7.65 7.23 3.98
CA VAL A 283 -7.43 5.79 4.28
C VAL A 283 -6.24 5.66 5.25
N ILE A 284 -5.15 6.34 4.94
CA ILE A 284 -3.99 6.49 5.83
C ILE A 284 -3.62 7.97 5.92
N GLY A 285 -3.49 8.50 7.13
CA GLY A 285 -3.07 9.86 7.39
C GLY A 285 -1.91 9.95 8.38
N THR A 286 -0.92 10.79 8.07
CA THR A 286 0.15 11.17 9.01
C THR A 286 0.15 12.70 9.20
N GLY A 287 1.13 13.22 9.95
CA GLY A 287 1.28 14.64 10.29
C GLY A 287 1.12 14.94 11.78
N LYS A 288 0.90 13.92 12.62
CA LYS A 288 0.73 14.05 14.08
C LYS A 288 1.70 13.21 14.90
N GLN A 289 2.59 12.46 14.24
CA GLN A 289 3.64 11.71 14.88
C GLN A 289 4.70 12.62 15.52
N GLN A 290 5.36 12.12 16.56
CA GLN A 290 6.43 12.75 17.33
C GLN A 290 7.82 12.21 16.98
N TRP A 291 7.84 11.05 16.32
CA TRP A 291 9.04 10.39 15.85
C TRP A 291 8.88 10.00 14.39
N SER A 292 9.97 9.56 13.76
CA SER A 292 9.93 9.11 12.37
C SER A 292 9.10 7.83 12.25
N ASN A 293 8.17 7.80 11.29
CA ASN A 293 7.54 6.57 10.84
C ASN A 293 8.39 5.98 9.71
N ALA A 294 9.22 4.99 10.02
CA ALA A 294 10.25 4.51 9.09
C ALA A 294 9.94 3.12 8.51
N SER A 295 10.31 2.89 7.25
CA SER A 295 10.23 1.57 6.58
C SER A 295 8.82 0.95 6.65
N VAL A 296 7.82 1.68 6.20
CA VAL A 296 6.42 1.24 6.16
C VAL A 296 6.07 0.72 4.76
N TYR A 297 5.52 -0.49 4.69
CA TYR A 297 5.03 -1.09 3.46
C TYR A 297 3.51 -1.12 3.43
N VAL A 298 2.90 -0.44 2.45
CA VAL A 298 1.46 -0.31 2.29
C VAL A 298 1.01 -1.02 1.02
N THR A 299 0.01 -1.89 1.15
CA THR A 299 -0.61 -2.57 0.02
C THR A 299 -2.13 -2.53 0.05
N GLY A 300 -2.75 -2.78 -1.09
CA GLY A 300 -4.20 -2.88 -1.19
C GLY A 300 -4.67 -3.27 -2.59
N ASN A 301 -5.96 -3.56 -2.73
CA ASN A 301 -6.54 -3.99 -4.00
C ASN A 301 -7.27 -2.82 -4.69
N SER A 302 -8.26 -2.22 -4.02
CA SER A 302 -9.05 -1.12 -4.61
C SER A 302 -9.54 -0.13 -3.57
N TRP A 303 -9.08 1.12 -3.64
CA TRP A 303 -9.44 2.18 -2.70
C TRP A 303 -10.24 3.27 -3.41
N ARG A 304 -11.50 3.46 -3.00
CA ARG A 304 -12.43 4.34 -3.72
C ARG A 304 -13.44 5.06 -2.85
N GLY A 305 -13.94 6.19 -3.34
CA GLY A 305 -14.99 6.96 -2.65
C GLY A 305 -14.52 7.56 -1.32
N ASN A 306 -13.20 7.65 -1.11
CA ASN A 306 -12.60 8.32 0.03
C ASN A 306 -12.41 9.82 -0.30
N TRP A 307 -12.00 10.65 0.66
CA TRP A 307 -11.56 12.00 0.29
C TRP A 307 -10.15 11.97 -0.29
N VAL A 308 -9.22 11.30 0.40
CA VAL A 308 -7.87 11.01 -0.06
C VAL A 308 -7.51 9.55 0.27
N GLY A 309 -6.73 8.89 -0.58
CA GLY A 309 -6.15 7.58 -0.27
C GLY A 309 -5.11 7.67 0.84
N VAL A 310 -3.88 8.08 0.50
CA VAL A 310 -2.80 8.29 1.48
C VAL A 310 -2.43 9.77 1.60
N HIS A 311 -2.31 10.24 2.84
CA HIS A 311 -1.74 11.53 3.18
C HIS A 311 -0.46 11.36 4.00
N LEU A 312 0.68 11.76 3.43
CA LEU A 312 1.96 11.76 4.12
C LEU A 312 2.47 13.18 4.38
N GLU A 313 2.69 13.50 5.66
CA GLU A 313 3.16 14.82 6.11
C GLU A 313 4.03 14.69 7.38
N ARG A 314 5.01 15.58 7.52
CA ARG A 314 5.84 15.71 8.71
C ARG A 314 4.97 15.93 9.95
N GLY A 315 5.33 15.28 11.05
CA GLY A 315 4.74 15.57 12.35
C GLY A 315 5.03 17.00 12.82
N THR A 316 4.12 17.56 13.62
CA THR A 316 4.23 18.95 14.10
C THR A 316 5.06 19.12 15.37
N VAL A 317 5.43 18.01 16.02
CA VAL A 317 6.08 17.98 17.33
C VAL A 317 7.14 16.87 17.37
N GLY A 318 8.10 16.96 18.29
CA GLY A 318 9.13 15.94 18.50
C GLY A 318 10.38 16.12 17.62
N THR A 319 11.26 15.11 17.62
CA THR A 319 12.59 15.19 16.98
C THR A 319 12.54 14.52 15.62
N SER A 320 12.71 15.31 14.56
CA SER A 320 12.72 14.81 13.16
C SER A 320 11.53 13.89 12.79
N PRO A 321 10.27 14.28 12.99
CA PRO A 321 9.10 13.42 12.82
C PRO A 321 8.70 13.23 11.33
N ILE A 322 9.59 12.66 10.52
CA ILE A 322 9.37 12.43 9.09
C ILE A 322 8.72 11.06 8.82
N ASN A 323 8.27 10.86 7.59
CA ASN A 323 7.86 9.57 7.04
C ASN A 323 9.00 9.09 6.15
N GLU A 324 9.78 8.12 6.62
CA GLU A 324 11.03 7.69 5.99
C GLU A 324 10.86 6.35 5.29
N GLY A 325 11.21 6.28 4.00
CA GLY A 325 11.31 5.01 3.28
C GLY A 325 9.96 4.27 3.08
N TRP A 326 8.85 5.01 3.01
CA TRP A 326 7.53 4.43 2.74
C TRP A 326 7.46 3.81 1.34
N ASP A 327 6.82 2.65 1.23
CA ASP A 327 6.61 1.96 -0.04
C ASP A 327 5.11 1.61 -0.16
N ILE A 328 4.44 2.30 -1.07
CA ILE A 328 2.99 2.28 -1.27
C ILE A 328 2.73 1.60 -2.62
N ASN A 329 2.06 0.45 -2.57
CA ASN A 329 1.69 -0.34 -3.74
C ASN A 329 0.22 -0.81 -3.64
N VAL A 330 -0.70 0.00 -4.15
CA VAL A 330 -2.13 -0.30 -4.13
C VAL A 330 -2.60 -0.52 -5.55
N GLY A 331 -3.29 -1.63 -5.82
CA GLY A 331 -3.72 -2.01 -7.16
C GLY A 331 -4.39 -0.86 -7.92
N PHE A 332 -5.47 -0.29 -7.35
CA PHE A 332 -6.13 0.86 -7.96
C PHE A 332 -6.70 1.84 -6.91
N ILE A 333 -6.26 3.10 -6.94
CA ILE A 333 -6.78 4.19 -6.12
C ILE A 333 -7.59 5.15 -7.00
N TRP A 334 -8.92 5.18 -6.82
CA TRP A 334 -9.78 5.83 -7.79
C TRP A 334 -11.04 6.48 -7.22
N SER A 335 -11.57 7.48 -7.92
CA SER A 335 -12.81 8.18 -7.54
C SER A 335 -12.78 8.75 -6.11
N ASN A 336 -11.61 9.11 -5.60
CA ASN A 336 -11.50 9.86 -4.35
C ASN A 336 -11.73 11.36 -4.62
N ARG A 337 -12.32 12.06 -3.65
CA ARG A 337 -12.79 13.44 -3.84
C ARG A 337 -11.66 14.39 -4.24
N TYR A 338 -10.55 14.33 -3.50
CA TYR A 338 -9.48 15.33 -3.58
C TYR A 338 -8.18 14.78 -4.18
N GLY A 339 -7.97 13.47 -4.18
CA GLY A 339 -6.79 12.85 -4.80
C GLY A 339 -6.60 11.41 -4.33
N GLY A 340 -5.81 10.63 -5.06
CA GLY A 340 -5.35 9.32 -4.59
C GLY A 340 -4.26 9.45 -3.53
N LEU A 341 -3.30 10.36 -3.74
CA LEU A 341 -2.21 10.61 -2.81
C LEU A 341 -2.00 12.11 -2.57
N LEU A 342 -1.70 12.46 -1.33
CA LEU A 342 -1.23 13.78 -0.92
C LEU A 342 0.12 13.63 -0.22
N LEU A 343 1.20 13.92 -0.94
CA LEU A 343 2.58 13.82 -0.46
C LEU A 343 3.09 15.23 -0.15
N ARG A 344 3.44 15.47 1.12
CA ARG A 344 3.92 16.76 1.61
C ARG A 344 5.35 16.70 2.14
N GLY A 345 5.88 17.86 2.50
CA GLY A 345 7.14 17.95 3.26
C GLY A 345 7.16 16.98 4.45
N GLY A 346 8.27 16.25 4.61
CA GLY A 346 8.39 15.13 5.53
C GLY A 346 7.98 13.77 4.96
N SER A 347 7.56 13.67 3.71
CA SER A 347 7.31 12.39 3.03
C SER A 347 8.36 12.05 1.95
N GLN A 348 9.53 12.67 2.05
CA GLN A 348 10.64 12.39 1.15
C GLN A 348 10.98 10.89 1.15
N TYR A 349 11.51 10.41 0.01
CA TYR A 349 11.92 9.01 -0.18
C TYR A 349 10.78 7.99 -0.28
N ALA A 350 9.52 8.45 -0.30
CA ALA A 350 8.40 7.58 -0.60
C ALA A 350 8.52 6.95 -1.99
N ARG A 351 8.19 5.66 -2.08
CA ARG A 351 8.02 4.89 -3.30
C ARG A 351 6.53 4.65 -3.49
N VAL A 352 6.04 4.93 -4.69
CA VAL A 352 4.62 4.86 -5.04
C VAL A 352 4.48 4.03 -6.30
N SER A 353 3.58 3.06 -6.27
CA SER A 353 3.19 2.22 -7.39
C SER A 353 1.71 1.86 -7.32
N GLY A 354 1.16 1.42 -8.45
CA GLY A 354 -0.27 1.15 -8.62
C GLY A 354 -0.88 1.97 -9.75
N ASP A 355 -2.20 1.88 -9.87
CA ASP A 355 -2.97 2.69 -10.80
C ASP A 355 -3.75 3.78 -10.06
N PHE A 356 -3.89 4.93 -10.71
CA PHE A 356 -4.61 6.08 -10.18
C PHE A 356 -5.48 6.69 -11.28
N ASP A 357 -6.77 6.83 -11.03
CA ASP A 357 -7.67 7.45 -12.01
C ASP A 357 -8.93 8.01 -11.35
N PHE A 358 -9.63 8.88 -12.04
CA PHE A 358 -10.91 9.47 -11.61
C PHE A 358 -10.87 10.27 -10.30
N ASN A 359 -9.69 10.56 -9.73
CA ASN A 359 -9.59 11.30 -8.48
C ASN A 359 -9.64 12.82 -8.72
N GLY A 360 -9.97 13.57 -7.67
CA GLY A 360 -9.89 15.03 -7.69
C GLY A 360 -11.08 15.73 -8.32
N ASN A 361 -12.20 15.04 -8.55
CA ASN A 361 -13.41 15.65 -9.13
C ASN A 361 -14.05 16.75 -8.24
N TYR A 362 -13.59 16.92 -7.01
CA TYR A 362 -14.03 17.96 -6.06
C TYR A 362 -12.96 19.05 -5.89
N VAL A 363 -11.99 19.16 -6.80
CA VAL A 363 -10.91 20.15 -6.69
C VAL A 363 -11.02 21.18 -7.80
N SER A 364 -10.95 22.45 -7.39
CA SER A 364 -10.69 23.58 -8.28
C SER A 364 -9.22 23.97 -8.17
N LEU A 365 -8.47 23.72 -9.23
CA LEU A 365 -7.07 24.11 -9.33
C LEU A 365 -6.98 25.48 -9.99
N LEU A 366 -6.61 26.48 -9.20
CA LEU A 366 -6.57 27.87 -9.60
C LEU A 366 -5.13 28.25 -9.94
N LYS A 367 -4.91 28.77 -11.14
CA LYS A 367 -3.72 29.58 -11.40
C LYS A 367 -3.98 30.96 -10.83
N VAL A 368 -3.04 31.49 -10.08
CA VAL A 368 -3.17 32.76 -9.36
C VAL A 368 -1.96 33.66 -9.61
N ASP A 369 -2.10 34.94 -9.30
CA ASP A 369 -1.00 35.90 -9.41
C ASP A 369 0.05 35.73 -8.29
N SER A 370 -0.38 35.36 -7.08
CA SER A 370 0.47 35.20 -5.90
C SER A 370 0.03 34.04 -5.03
N ILE A 371 0.99 33.41 -4.34
CA ILE A 371 0.75 32.42 -3.26
C ILE A 371 1.29 32.92 -1.92
N THR A 372 1.71 34.19 -1.84
CA THR A 372 2.24 34.79 -0.61
C THR A 372 1.17 34.81 0.48
N GLY A 373 1.52 34.31 1.67
CA GLY A 373 0.61 34.23 2.81
C GLY A 373 -0.37 33.05 2.78
N VAL A 374 -0.33 32.21 1.72
CA VAL A 374 -1.12 30.99 1.65
C VAL A 374 -0.51 29.89 2.51
N THR A 375 -1.35 29.18 3.26
CA THR A 375 -0.95 28.04 4.11
C THR A 375 -1.88 26.84 3.86
N ARG A 376 -1.37 25.63 4.08
CA ARG A 376 -2.16 24.39 3.95
C ARG A 376 -3.28 24.38 4.99
N GLY A 377 -4.49 24.04 4.57
CA GLY A 377 -5.65 23.97 5.47
C GLY A 377 -6.24 25.32 5.88
N MET A 378 -5.73 26.47 5.40
CA MET A 378 -6.46 27.73 5.53
C MET A 378 -7.69 27.74 4.63
N LYS A 379 -8.63 28.64 4.91
CA LYS A 379 -9.81 28.85 4.06
C LYS A 379 -9.63 30.07 3.17
N LEU A 380 -10.00 29.94 1.90
CA LEU A 380 -10.06 31.04 0.96
C LEU A 380 -11.48 31.19 0.42
N THR A 381 -11.96 32.44 0.39
CA THR A 381 -13.28 32.81 -0.12
C THR A 381 -13.19 33.78 -1.29
N ASN A 382 -14.07 33.61 -2.29
CA ASN A 382 -14.32 34.61 -3.35
C ASN A 382 -15.48 35.57 -3.01
N GLY A 383 -15.93 35.57 -1.76
CA GLY A 383 -17.11 36.31 -1.28
C GLY A 383 -18.42 35.52 -1.32
N THR A 384 -18.47 34.40 -2.06
CA THR A 384 -19.64 33.51 -2.14
C THR A 384 -19.34 32.12 -1.62
N THR A 385 -18.25 31.51 -2.09
CA THR A 385 -17.83 30.16 -1.73
C THR A 385 -16.53 30.22 -0.93
N GLU A 386 -16.47 29.49 0.17
CA GLU A 386 -15.28 29.37 1.02
C GLU A 386 -14.82 27.90 1.07
N CYS A 387 -13.58 27.64 0.66
CA CYS A 387 -13.00 26.29 0.62
C CYS A 387 -11.62 26.24 1.28
N TYR A 388 -11.23 25.04 1.72
CA TYR A 388 -9.91 24.79 2.29
C TYR A 388 -8.85 24.66 1.21
N VAL A 389 -7.66 25.21 1.47
CA VAL A 389 -6.46 25.02 0.66
C VAL A 389 -5.93 23.59 0.87
N LEU A 390 -6.05 22.78 -0.18
CA LEU A 390 -5.53 21.41 -0.23
C LEU A 390 -4.02 21.40 -0.46
N ALA A 391 -3.56 22.14 -1.47
CA ALA A 391 -2.16 22.29 -1.84
C ALA A 391 -1.95 23.66 -2.49
N PHE A 392 -0.73 24.18 -2.44
CA PHE A 392 -0.34 25.38 -3.19
C PHE A 392 1.11 25.25 -3.61
N TYR A 393 1.47 25.77 -4.77
CA TYR A 393 2.80 25.58 -5.32
C TYR A 393 3.15 26.57 -6.42
N HIS A 394 4.45 26.82 -6.56
CA HIS A 394 5.02 27.45 -7.73
C HIS A 394 5.55 26.38 -8.68
N TYR A 395 5.17 26.45 -9.96
CA TYR A 395 5.62 25.51 -10.98
C TYR A 395 5.78 26.22 -12.32
N ARG A 396 7.00 26.14 -12.89
CA ARG A 396 7.37 26.71 -14.19
C ARG A 396 7.00 28.19 -14.37
N GLY A 397 7.29 29.01 -13.36
CA GLY A 397 7.02 30.45 -13.40
C GLY A 397 5.60 30.85 -12.99
N GLU A 398 4.73 29.89 -12.70
CA GLU A 398 3.33 30.12 -12.42
C GLU A 398 2.95 29.66 -11.01
N ASN A 399 1.98 30.35 -10.40
CA ASN A 399 1.50 30.07 -9.05
C ASN A 399 0.16 29.35 -9.10
N TYR A 400 0.00 28.33 -8.26
CA TYR A 400 -1.21 27.51 -8.20
C TYR A 400 -1.71 27.31 -6.78
N ILE A 401 -3.03 27.28 -6.62
CA ILE A 401 -3.74 26.93 -5.39
C ILE A 401 -4.81 25.90 -5.73
N ALA A 402 -4.79 24.75 -5.06
CA ALA A 402 -5.84 23.74 -5.14
C ALA A 402 -6.82 23.92 -3.97
N LEU A 403 -8.09 24.18 -4.29
CA LEU A 403 -9.16 24.32 -3.31
C LEU A 403 -10.03 23.06 -3.28
N ALA A 404 -10.24 22.54 -2.07
CA ALA A 404 -11.09 21.37 -1.81
C ALA A 404 -12.55 21.79 -1.67
N GLU A 405 -13.33 21.61 -2.73
CA GLU A 405 -14.75 21.97 -2.76
C GLU A 405 -15.64 20.89 -2.12
N ASN A 406 -16.79 21.29 -1.59
CA ASN A 406 -17.75 20.37 -0.95
C ASN A 406 -18.69 19.67 -1.96
N LYS A 407 -18.52 19.92 -3.26
CA LYS A 407 -19.31 19.34 -4.35
C LYS A 407 -18.40 18.90 -5.51
N VAL A 408 -18.94 18.09 -6.42
CA VAL A 408 -18.28 17.75 -7.69
C VAL A 408 -18.18 19.01 -8.56
N VAL A 409 -16.97 19.30 -9.06
CA VAL A 409 -16.66 20.45 -9.92
C VAL A 409 -15.99 20.07 -11.25
N ALA A 410 -15.86 18.77 -11.53
CA ALA A 410 -15.38 18.26 -12.81
C ALA A 410 -16.13 18.89 -14.01
N GLN A 411 -15.50 18.89 -15.18
CA GLN A 411 -16.06 19.40 -16.44
C GLN A 411 -16.37 20.91 -16.42
N GLY A 412 -15.52 21.71 -15.76
CA GLY A 412 -15.64 23.17 -15.76
C GLY A 412 -16.62 23.75 -14.74
N ASN A 413 -17.11 22.96 -13.78
CA ASN A 413 -18.15 23.36 -12.83
C ASN A 413 -17.61 23.91 -11.50
N SER A 414 -16.42 24.52 -11.52
CA SER A 414 -15.79 25.19 -10.37
C SER A 414 -16.70 26.26 -9.77
N SER A 415 -16.67 26.41 -8.44
CA SER A 415 -17.35 27.54 -7.76
C SER A 415 -16.57 28.86 -7.82
N TYR A 416 -15.37 28.81 -8.40
CA TYR A 416 -14.47 29.95 -8.61
C TYR A 416 -14.35 30.26 -10.10
N ALA A 417 -14.18 31.54 -10.43
CA ALA A 417 -14.08 32.06 -11.79
C ALA A 417 -12.79 32.87 -12.00
N VAL A 418 -12.42 33.07 -13.27
CA VAL A 418 -11.34 33.98 -13.65
C VAL A 418 -11.70 35.41 -13.23
N GLY A 419 -10.76 36.10 -12.58
CA GLY A 419 -10.96 37.44 -12.03
C GLY A 419 -11.49 37.47 -10.60
N ASP A 420 -11.85 36.32 -10.02
CA ASP A 420 -12.21 36.26 -8.60
C ASP A 420 -11.05 36.74 -7.72
N LYS A 421 -11.40 37.44 -6.64
CA LYS A 421 -10.47 37.82 -5.57
C LYS A 421 -10.61 36.88 -4.40
N LEU A 422 -9.57 36.11 -4.12
CA LEU A 422 -9.49 35.22 -2.98
C LEU A 422 -9.01 35.99 -1.75
N THR A 423 -9.75 35.89 -0.66
CA THR A 423 -9.41 36.46 0.64
C THR A 423 -9.55 35.43 1.76
N SER A 424 -8.93 35.67 2.91
CA SER A 424 -9.14 34.87 4.13
C SER A 424 -9.44 35.77 5.31
N THR A 425 -10.45 35.40 6.11
CA THR A 425 -10.82 36.08 7.35
C THR A 425 -9.60 36.24 8.27
N GLY A 426 -9.42 37.43 8.83
CA GLY A 426 -8.32 37.74 9.76
C GLY A 426 -6.95 37.93 9.09
N THR A 427 -6.90 38.03 7.76
CA THR A 427 -5.65 38.29 7.01
C THR A 427 -5.83 39.47 6.05
N SER A 428 -4.74 40.14 5.67
CA SER A 428 -4.71 41.15 4.60
C SER A 428 -4.50 40.56 3.21
N LEU A 429 -4.58 39.22 3.08
CA LEU A 429 -4.32 38.49 1.85
C LEU A 429 -5.43 38.76 0.82
N ALA A 430 -5.01 39.13 -0.40
CA ALA A 430 -5.86 39.28 -1.57
C ALA A 430 -5.11 38.71 -2.79
N ILE A 431 -5.68 37.67 -3.40
CA ILE A 431 -5.06 36.93 -4.51
C ILE A 431 -6.03 36.93 -5.69
N ASN A 432 -5.56 37.23 -6.89
CA ASN A 432 -6.41 37.22 -8.08
C ASN A 432 -6.34 35.85 -8.78
N VAL A 433 -7.51 35.31 -9.16
CA VAL A 433 -7.61 34.10 -9.96
C VAL A 433 -7.36 34.43 -11.43
N VAL A 434 -6.35 33.80 -12.02
CA VAL A 434 -5.94 33.99 -13.41
C VAL A 434 -6.58 32.94 -14.32
N THR A 435 -6.57 31.67 -13.92
CA THR A 435 -7.26 30.59 -14.65
C THR A 435 -7.85 29.58 -13.68
N VAL A 436 -8.89 28.88 -14.12
CA VAL A 436 -9.56 27.83 -13.36
C VAL A 436 -9.43 26.51 -14.12
N ILE A 437 -8.91 25.48 -13.43
CA ILE A 437 -8.66 24.15 -14.00
C ILE A 437 -9.46 23.13 -13.17
N THR A 438 -10.18 22.25 -13.86
CA THR A 438 -10.95 21.14 -13.27
C THR A 438 -10.68 19.86 -14.04
N THR A 439 -11.02 18.72 -13.45
CA THR A 439 -10.86 17.41 -14.10
C THR A 439 -11.82 17.24 -15.30
N LYS A 440 -11.52 16.30 -16.19
CA LYS A 440 -12.35 15.95 -17.38
C LYS A 440 -12.58 17.11 -18.36
N THR A 441 -11.60 18.00 -18.49
CA THR A 441 -11.65 19.17 -19.37
C THR A 441 -10.71 19.07 -20.57
N ASN A 442 -9.75 18.13 -20.56
CA ASN A 442 -8.94 17.85 -21.73
C ASN A 442 -9.76 17.13 -22.83
N ALA A 443 -9.21 17.05 -24.04
CA ALA A 443 -9.90 16.49 -25.21
C ALA A 443 -10.40 15.05 -25.00
N THR A 444 -9.69 14.24 -24.21
CA THR A 444 -10.06 12.84 -23.92
C THR A 444 -10.92 12.69 -22.66
N LYS A 445 -11.18 13.78 -21.92
CA LYS A 445 -11.88 13.82 -20.63
C LYS A 445 -11.27 12.96 -19.52
N ASN A 446 -9.96 12.73 -19.57
CA ASN A 446 -9.23 11.84 -18.67
C ASN A 446 -8.14 12.56 -17.83
N ASN A 447 -8.09 13.88 -17.83
CA ASN A 447 -7.20 14.62 -16.91
C ASN A 447 -7.78 14.62 -15.49
N PHE A 448 -7.00 14.12 -14.53
CA PHE A 448 -7.37 14.01 -13.12
C PHE A 448 -6.29 14.57 -12.19
N PHE A 449 -6.67 14.84 -10.95
CA PHE A 449 -5.72 15.25 -9.90
C PHE A 449 -5.44 14.06 -9.00
N ASP A 450 -4.69 13.09 -9.54
CA ASP A 450 -4.50 11.80 -8.89
C ASP A 450 -3.46 11.85 -7.76
N ILE A 451 -2.32 12.50 -8.01
CA ILE A 451 -1.24 12.58 -7.03
C ILE A 451 -0.85 14.04 -6.84
N TRP A 452 -0.94 14.50 -5.59
CA TRP A 452 -0.40 15.78 -5.18
C TRP A 452 1.03 15.63 -4.68
N HIS A 453 1.95 16.22 -5.41
CA HIS A 453 3.37 16.35 -5.10
C HIS A 453 3.62 17.71 -4.40
N ASP A 454 3.01 17.89 -3.23
CA ASP A 454 2.92 19.14 -2.48
C ASP A 454 4.17 19.42 -1.61
N PHE A 455 5.32 19.62 -2.27
CA PHE A 455 6.61 19.90 -1.62
C PHE A 455 6.99 21.39 -1.64
N GLN A 456 6.02 22.30 -1.83
CA GLN A 456 6.28 23.73 -1.77
C GLN A 456 6.84 24.11 -0.39
N GLY A 457 7.99 24.79 -0.38
CA GLY A 457 8.71 25.20 0.83
C GLY A 457 9.79 24.23 1.29
N GLU A 458 9.91 23.04 0.70
CA GLU A 458 11.00 22.11 0.99
C GLU A 458 12.20 22.35 0.06
N THR A 459 13.38 21.86 0.43
CA THR A 459 14.56 21.91 -0.46
C THR A 459 14.46 20.91 -1.61
N PHE A 460 13.84 19.76 -1.35
CA PHE A 460 13.60 18.70 -2.34
C PHE A 460 12.45 17.79 -1.90
N ALA A 461 11.90 17.05 -2.87
CA ALA A 461 10.90 16.01 -2.66
C ALA A 461 11.51 14.60 -2.68
N ALA A 462 12.34 14.30 -3.68
CA ALA A 462 13.04 13.01 -3.82
C ALA A 462 12.14 11.77 -3.68
N VAL A 463 10.91 11.83 -4.19
CA VAL A 463 9.99 10.67 -4.24
C VAL A 463 10.14 9.90 -5.55
N ASN A 464 9.74 8.63 -5.54
CA ASN A 464 9.74 7.76 -6.71
C ASN A 464 8.32 7.29 -7.00
N ILE A 465 7.71 7.83 -8.05
CA ILE A 465 6.36 7.49 -8.51
C ILE A 465 6.51 6.65 -9.78
N ARG A 466 5.97 5.42 -9.75
CA ARG A 466 5.90 4.46 -10.85
C ARG A 466 4.50 3.91 -10.97
N ALA A 467 3.60 4.65 -11.61
CA ALA A 467 2.21 4.22 -11.78
C ALA A 467 2.01 3.49 -13.12
N GLY A 468 1.14 2.47 -13.15
CA GLY A 468 0.76 1.82 -14.41
C GLY A 468 -0.05 2.80 -15.27
N TYR A 469 -1.14 3.30 -14.70
CA TYR A 469 -1.96 4.39 -15.23
C TYR A 469 -2.08 5.54 -14.21
N CYS A 470 -1.99 6.80 -14.67
CA CYS A 470 -2.19 7.99 -13.84
C CYS A 470 -2.70 9.17 -14.69
N GLY A 471 -3.84 9.74 -14.31
CA GLY A 471 -4.45 10.93 -14.92
C GLY A 471 -3.78 12.27 -14.56
N GLY A 472 -2.85 12.29 -13.60
CA GLY A 472 -1.88 13.39 -13.46
C GLY A 472 -1.21 13.53 -12.11
N VAL A 473 0.03 14.03 -12.12
CA VAL A 473 0.83 14.39 -10.93
C VAL A 473 1.02 15.90 -10.86
N HIS A 474 0.56 16.54 -9.78
CA HIS A 474 0.45 17.99 -9.65
C HIS A 474 1.18 18.51 -8.42
N GLY A 475 2.00 19.56 -8.54
CA GLY A 475 2.71 20.16 -7.39
C GLY A 475 4.11 20.68 -7.70
N ALA A 476 4.78 21.22 -6.67
CA ALA A 476 6.12 21.81 -6.75
C ALA A 476 7.24 20.76 -6.78
N LEU A 477 8.45 21.17 -7.18
CA LEU A 477 9.70 20.39 -7.06
C LEU A 477 9.70 19.00 -7.73
N GLN A 478 8.84 18.77 -8.72
CA GLN A 478 8.79 17.50 -9.45
C GLN A 478 10.15 17.12 -10.08
N HIS A 479 10.96 18.12 -10.44
CA HIS A 479 12.31 17.92 -10.97
C HIS A 479 13.31 17.33 -9.95
N THR A 480 12.95 17.19 -8.69
CA THR A 480 13.77 16.50 -7.69
C THR A 480 13.40 15.01 -7.54
N SER A 481 12.31 14.60 -8.18
CA SER A 481 11.70 13.28 -8.06
C SER A 481 11.84 12.46 -9.34
N ARG A 482 11.62 11.16 -9.21
CA ARG A 482 11.51 10.22 -10.34
C ARG A 482 10.04 9.92 -10.54
N ILE A 483 9.47 10.30 -11.68
CA ILE A 483 8.04 10.20 -11.94
C ILE A 483 7.87 9.53 -13.29
N PHE A 484 7.25 8.35 -13.29
CA PHE A 484 6.99 7.53 -14.47
C PHE A 484 5.56 7.02 -14.39
N TYR A 485 4.76 7.27 -15.42
CA TYR A 485 3.39 6.77 -15.49
C TYR A 485 2.90 6.75 -16.94
N ASN A 486 1.77 6.11 -17.21
CA ASN A 486 1.14 6.15 -18.53
C ASN A 486 -0.24 6.80 -18.46
N ASN A 487 -0.67 7.43 -19.54
CA ASN A 487 -2.05 7.81 -19.80
C ASN A 487 -2.28 7.92 -21.33
N ASN A 488 -3.51 8.28 -21.73
CA ASN A 488 -3.89 8.33 -23.15
C ASN A 488 -3.91 9.73 -23.78
N PHE A 489 -3.37 10.75 -23.11
CA PHE A 489 -3.44 12.14 -23.59
C PHE A 489 -2.13 12.92 -23.46
N GLU A 490 -1.24 12.52 -22.57
CA GLU A 490 0.12 13.01 -22.45
C GLU A 490 1.06 11.92 -22.95
N GLY A 491 1.64 12.09 -24.14
CA GLY A 491 2.53 11.08 -24.72
C GLY A 491 3.92 11.01 -24.07
N ARG A 492 4.22 11.86 -23.06
CA ARG A 492 5.57 12.05 -22.49
C ARG A 492 5.56 12.46 -20.99
N PRO A 493 4.89 11.69 -20.12
CA PRO A 493 4.77 12.03 -18.69
C PRO A 493 6.05 11.78 -17.89
N ASP A 494 7.00 11.01 -18.45
CA ASP A 494 8.22 10.59 -17.76
C ASP A 494 9.13 11.77 -17.40
N ASN A 495 9.56 11.77 -16.14
CA ASN A 495 10.44 12.78 -15.57
C ASN A 495 11.47 12.09 -14.66
N TRP A 496 12.72 12.05 -15.13
CA TRP A 496 13.85 11.56 -14.37
C TRP A 496 14.60 12.74 -13.74
N ARG A 497 14.09 13.24 -12.62
CA ARG A 497 14.68 14.36 -11.87
C ARG A 497 14.93 15.60 -12.75
N GLY A 498 13.88 16.03 -13.46
CA GLY A 498 13.91 17.19 -14.35
C GLY A 498 14.30 16.83 -15.77
N PHE A 499 14.90 15.67 -16.01
CA PHE A 499 15.23 15.20 -17.36
C PHE A 499 14.10 14.34 -17.93
N GLY A 500 13.52 14.80 -19.04
CA GLY A 500 12.59 13.98 -19.85
C GLY A 500 13.28 13.49 -21.11
N VAL A 501 12.90 12.31 -21.59
CA VAL A 501 13.38 11.77 -22.87
C VAL A 501 12.24 11.03 -23.57
N ALA A 502 12.14 11.19 -24.89
CA ALA A 502 11.19 10.45 -25.71
C ALA A 502 11.83 10.06 -27.05
N ASN A 503 11.45 8.90 -27.59
CA ASN A 503 11.89 8.45 -28.91
C ASN A 503 10.68 8.07 -29.76
N SER A 504 10.55 8.70 -30.93
CA SER A 504 9.47 8.42 -31.89
C SER A 504 9.76 7.26 -32.86
N GLY A 505 10.94 6.63 -32.73
CA GLY A 505 11.52 5.71 -33.71
C GLY A 505 12.48 6.38 -34.69
N ASN A 506 12.22 7.66 -35.04
CA ASN A 506 13.05 8.43 -35.97
C ASN A 506 13.79 9.60 -35.30
N THR A 507 13.31 10.03 -34.13
CA THR A 507 13.81 11.21 -33.43
C THR A 507 13.86 10.95 -31.94
N LEU A 508 15.02 11.21 -31.33
CA LEU A 508 15.22 11.25 -29.89
C LEU A 508 15.10 12.71 -29.42
N THR A 509 14.14 12.99 -28.55
CA THR A 509 13.93 14.32 -27.96
C THR A 509 14.22 14.33 -26.48
N MET A 510 14.86 15.40 -26.00
CA MET A 510 15.22 15.60 -24.60
C MET A 510 14.61 16.88 -24.05
N TYR A 511 14.21 16.85 -22.78
CA TYR A 511 13.42 17.90 -22.12
C TYR A 511 14.05 18.29 -20.79
N ASP A 512 14.05 19.59 -20.49
CA ASP A 512 14.24 20.13 -19.14
C ASP A 512 12.84 20.32 -18.54
N LYS A 513 12.27 19.23 -18.02
CA LYS A 513 10.91 19.18 -17.45
C LYS A 513 10.78 20.10 -16.23
N ALA A 514 11.87 20.57 -15.63
CA ALA A 514 11.82 21.59 -14.58
C ALA A 514 11.39 22.96 -15.13
N LYS A 515 11.67 23.25 -16.41
CA LYS A 515 11.38 24.54 -17.05
C LYS A 515 10.22 24.48 -18.03
N SER A 516 10.14 23.46 -18.88
CA SER A 516 9.17 23.43 -19.99
C SER A 516 8.96 22.01 -20.54
N ASP A 517 7.87 21.81 -21.28
CA ASP A 517 7.65 20.62 -22.12
C ASP A 517 8.15 20.81 -23.56
N VAL A 518 8.77 21.95 -23.86
CA VAL A 518 9.48 22.17 -25.12
C VAL A 518 10.83 21.45 -25.06
N PRO A 519 11.18 20.62 -26.06
CA PRO A 519 12.46 19.93 -26.08
C PRO A 519 13.61 20.93 -26.22
N PHE A 520 14.67 20.75 -25.44
CA PHE A 520 15.90 21.54 -25.60
C PHE A 520 16.88 20.90 -26.58
N ALA A 521 16.73 19.60 -26.85
CA ALA A 521 17.50 18.89 -27.86
C ALA A 521 16.62 17.93 -28.66
N ILE A 522 16.83 17.93 -29.98
CA ILE A 522 16.16 17.05 -30.94
C ILE A 522 17.25 16.39 -31.77
N ILE A 523 17.36 15.07 -31.62
CA ILE A 523 18.36 14.24 -32.28
C ILE A 523 17.66 13.37 -33.32
N ASP A 524 18.03 13.51 -34.58
CA ASP A 524 17.52 12.75 -35.70
C ASP A 524 18.68 12.30 -36.62
N ALA A 525 18.35 11.57 -37.69
CA ALA A 525 19.34 11.09 -38.65
C ALA A 525 20.12 12.21 -39.37
N GLN A 526 19.65 13.46 -39.32
CA GLN A 526 20.35 14.63 -39.87
C GLN A 526 21.29 15.26 -38.85
N SER A 527 20.97 15.20 -37.55
CA SER A 527 21.75 15.83 -36.48
C SER A 527 22.74 14.90 -35.76
N PHE A 528 22.49 13.59 -35.69
CA PHE A 528 23.41 12.64 -35.02
C PHE A 528 23.25 11.18 -35.52
N ASN A 529 24.33 10.59 -36.03
CA ASN A 529 24.38 9.17 -36.45
C ASN A 529 25.44 8.43 -35.62
N LEU A 530 25.03 7.40 -34.86
CA LEU A 530 25.84 6.70 -33.85
C LEU A 530 26.75 5.58 -34.40
N ASP A 531 26.68 5.25 -35.69
CA ASP A 531 27.43 4.11 -36.25
C ASP A 531 28.93 4.40 -36.55
N ARG A 532 29.48 5.58 -36.20
CA ARG A 532 30.91 5.96 -36.32
C ARG A 532 31.20 7.29 -35.60
N ARG A 533 32.49 7.70 -35.49
CA ARG A 533 32.92 9.11 -35.30
C ARG A 533 31.97 10.04 -36.06
N LEU A 534 31.65 11.26 -35.60
CA LEU A 534 30.77 12.22 -36.31
C LEU A 534 31.10 12.25 -37.82
N PHE A 535 30.41 11.42 -38.60
CA PHE A 535 30.84 11.04 -39.94
C PHE A 535 30.07 11.92 -40.90
N LEU A 536 30.61 13.10 -41.15
CA LEU A 536 29.99 14.05 -42.08
C LEU A 536 29.97 13.52 -43.54
N LYS A 537 30.63 12.39 -43.85
CA LYS A 537 30.75 11.82 -45.21
C LYS A 537 31.27 12.87 -46.20
N THR A 538 30.47 13.32 -47.16
CA THR A 538 30.78 14.42 -48.10
C THR A 538 30.15 15.76 -47.69
N ARG A 539 29.57 15.84 -46.49
CA ARG A 539 28.92 17.04 -45.94
C ARG A 539 29.94 17.91 -45.20
N LEU A 540 29.77 19.22 -45.32
CA LEU A 540 30.61 20.22 -44.67
C LEU A 540 30.13 20.45 -43.23
N TYR A 541 31.01 20.90 -42.34
CA TYR A 541 30.58 21.62 -41.14
C TYR A 541 30.16 23.04 -41.56
N GLU A 542 28.86 23.31 -41.59
CA GLU A 542 28.28 24.57 -42.04
C GLU A 542 28.07 25.53 -40.85
N GLY A 543 28.57 26.76 -40.99
CA GLY A 543 28.14 27.92 -40.23
C GLY A 543 26.97 28.58 -40.96
N THR A 544 26.99 29.91 -41.15
CA THR A 544 25.95 30.63 -41.90
C THR A 544 26.18 30.47 -43.42
N PRO A 545 25.30 29.78 -44.16
CA PRO A 545 25.45 29.63 -45.61
C PRO A 545 24.90 30.86 -46.35
N VAL A 546 25.59 31.29 -47.41
CA VAL A 546 25.10 32.33 -48.32
C VAL A 546 25.28 31.87 -49.77
N ALA A 547 24.18 31.74 -50.52
CA ALA A 547 24.23 31.45 -51.95
C ALA A 547 23.68 32.63 -52.75
N LYS A 548 24.47 33.18 -53.68
CA LYS A 548 24.04 34.28 -54.55
C LYS A 548 24.58 34.11 -55.98
N ARG A 549 23.84 34.64 -56.94
CA ARG A 549 24.31 34.87 -58.31
C ARG A 549 25.04 36.21 -58.35
N VAL A 550 26.29 36.20 -58.79
CA VAL A 550 27.13 37.39 -58.99
C VAL A 550 27.14 37.73 -60.49
N PRO A 551 26.48 38.81 -60.95
CA PRO A 551 26.48 39.23 -62.36
C PRO A 551 27.87 39.65 -62.84
N SER A 552 28.08 39.69 -64.16
CA SER A 552 29.29 40.29 -64.74
C SER A 552 29.34 41.79 -64.45
N SER A 553 30.43 42.28 -63.87
CA SER A 553 30.69 43.71 -63.69
C SER A 553 32.18 43.99 -63.46
N HIS A 554 32.67 45.07 -64.07
CA HIS A 554 34.00 45.63 -63.84
C HIS A 554 34.04 46.72 -62.76
N THR A 555 32.90 47.05 -62.13
CA THR A 555 32.82 48.19 -61.20
C THR A 555 31.89 47.92 -60.02
N THR A 556 30.80 47.18 -60.22
CA THR A 556 29.77 46.94 -59.21
C THR A 556 30.04 45.67 -58.41
N PHE A 557 30.09 45.80 -57.08
CA PHE A 557 30.17 44.67 -56.17
C PHE A 557 28.79 44.24 -55.69
N THR A 558 28.57 42.93 -55.65
CA THR A 558 27.39 42.29 -55.08
C THR A 558 27.61 42.05 -53.59
N PRO A 559 26.80 42.61 -52.68
CA PRO A 559 26.94 42.35 -51.25
C PRO A 559 26.58 40.90 -50.94
N MET A 560 27.43 40.23 -50.18
CA MET A 560 27.27 38.81 -49.84
C MET A 560 26.74 38.64 -48.43
N TYR A 561 27.51 39.11 -47.45
CA TYR A 561 27.22 38.95 -46.03
C TYR A 561 27.77 40.12 -45.22
N THR A 562 26.99 40.64 -44.28
CA THR A 562 27.41 41.71 -43.36
C THR A 562 27.78 41.10 -42.02
N PHE A 563 29.01 41.36 -41.59
CA PHE A 563 29.52 40.86 -40.34
C PHE A 563 29.28 41.86 -39.21
N SER A 564 29.37 41.38 -37.98
CA SER A 564 29.34 42.21 -36.78
C SER A 564 30.23 41.62 -35.70
N ASP A 565 30.67 42.50 -34.80
CA ASP A 565 31.25 42.10 -33.54
C ASP A 565 30.12 41.67 -32.58
N GLN A 566 29.87 40.37 -32.47
CA GLN A 566 28.76 39.82 -31.70
C GLN A 566 28.99 39.97 -30.19
N LYS A 567 27.91 40.09 -29.43
CA LYS A 567 27.97 40.21 -27.95
C LYS A 567 28.00 38.86 -27.24
N THR A 568 27.66 37.77 -27.92
CA THR A 568 27.59 36.41 -27.35
C THR A 568 28.87 35.62 -27.63
N ASP A 569 29.09 34.56 -26.87
CA ASP A 569 30.17 33.57 -27.06
C ASP A 569 31.59 34.19 -27.11
N LYS A 570 31.84 35.13 -26.20
CA LYS A 570 33.15 35.73 -25.91
C LYS A 570 33.57 35.44 -24.47
N TYR A 571 34.87 35.37 -24.21
CA TYR A 571 35.43 35.24 -22.86
C TYR A 571 35.64 36.61 -22.20
N PHE A 572 36.02 37.61 -22.98
CA PHE A 572 36.25 39.01 -22.59
C PHE A 572 35.72 39.95 -23.71
N ASP A 573 36.33 41.12 -23.87
CA ASP A 573 35.98 42.07 -24.92
C ASP A 573 36.86 41.92 -26.20
N GLU A 574 37.24 40.69 -26.55
CA GLU A 574 38.28 40.37 -27.56
C GLU A 574 37.88 40.48 -29.05
N GLY A 575 36.69 40.94 -29.39
CA GLY A 575 36.21 40.94 -30.78
C GLY A 575 35.78 39.54 -31.28
N CYS A 576 35.50 39.39 -32.57
CA CYS A 576 35.07 38.14 -33.20
C CYS A 576 35.98 37.76 -34.38
N MET A 577 36.35 36.49 -34.48
CA MET A 577 36.98 35.94 -35.68
C MET A 577 35.99 35.13 -36.51
N TYR A 578 36.05 35.30 -37.83
CA TYR A 578 35.27 34.54 -38.78
C TYR A 578 36.14 33.97 -39.88
N GLU A 579 35.87 32.73 -40.26
CA GLU A 579 36.39 32.11 -41.46
C GLU A 579 35.30 32.09 -42.54
N ILE A 580 35.64 32.60 -43.72
CA ILE A 580 34.79 32.64 -44.90
C ILE A 580 35.36 31.62 -45.87
N THR A 581 34.57 30.64 -46.31
CA THR A 581 34.95 29.76 -47.44
C THR A 581 33.97 29.95 -48.57
N LEU A 582 34.46 30.00 -49.82
CA LEU A 582 33.71 30.28 -51.03
C LEU A 582 33.99 29.22 -52.09
N LYS A 583 32.93 28.76 -52.75
CA LYS A 583 32.98 27.95 -53.96
C LYS A 583 31.97 28.46 -54.98
N GLY A 584 32.23 28.29 -56.27
CA GLY A 584 31.30 28.64 -57.33
C GLY A 584 31.18 27.59 -58.42
N ASN A 585 30.29 27.84 -59.37
CA ASN A 585 30.01 26.95 -60.51
C ASN A 585 30.88 27.21 -61.74
N PHE A 586 31.90 28.07 -61.63
CA PHE A 586 32.88 28.33 -62.69
C PHE A 586 34.28 27.92 -62.23
N GLY A 587 35.09 27.43 -63.17
CA GLY A 587 36.45 26.96 -62.90
C GLY A 587 37.29 28.05 -62.23
N GLY A 588 37.93 27.72 -61.12
CA GLY A 588 38.72 28.67 -60.36
C GLY A 588 37.92 29.60 -59.43
N THR A 589 36.59 29.48 -59.33
CA THR A 589 35.81 30.21 -58.31
C THR A 589 35.92 29.52 -56.95
N TYR A 590 36.99 29.84 -56.22
CA TYR A 590 37.19 29.45 -54.83
C TYR A 590 37.81 30.58 -54.02
N GLY A 591 37.60 30.55 -52.71
CA GLY A 591 38.28 31.46 -51.79
C GLY A 591 38.16 31.05 -50.34
N ARG A 592 39.13 31.46 -49.52
CA ARG A 592 39.11 31.36 -48.07
C ARG A 592 39.64 32.66 -47.48
N TRP A 593 38.96 33.17 -46.46
CA TRP A 593 39.39 34.33 -45.69
C TRP A 593 39.27 34.04 -44.21
N LEU A 594 40.19 34.56 -43.42
CA LEU A 594 40.07 34.68 -41.98
C LEU A 594 39.97 36.17 -41.66
N VAL A 595 38.91 36.59 -40.98
CA VAL A 595 38.67 38.00 -40.65
C VAL A 595 38.49 38.18 -39.16
N PHE A 596 39.08 39.22 -38.62
CA PHE A 596 38.92 39.67 -37.24
C PHE A 596 38.08 40.95 -37.22
N ILE A 597 37.15 41.05 -36.28
CA ILE A 597 36.23 42.18 -36.17
C ILE A 597 36.14 42.63 -34.72
N LYS A 598 36.32 43.92 -34.49
CA LYS A 598 36.09 44.58 -33.20
C LYS A 598 35.33 45.87 -33.42
N ASP A 599 34.14 45.98 -32.83
CA ASP A 599 33.19 47.07 -33.08
C ASP A 599 32.88 47.24 -34.58
N LYS A 600 33.38 48.33 -35.20
CA LYS A 600 33.25 48.63 -36.64
C LYS A 600 34.54 48.41 -37.42
N ASN A 601 35.60 47.92 -36.77
CA ASN A 601 36.87 47.65 -37.40
C ASN A 601 36.93 46.20 -37.87
N LEU A 602 37.10 46.00 -39.17
CA LEU A 602 37.31 44.68 -39.78
C LEU A 602 38.71 44.60 -40.37
N GLN A 603 39.39 43.50 -40.06
CA GLN A 603 40.72 43.20 -40.58
C GLN A 603 40.71 41.81 -41.23
N VAL A 604 41.26 41.72 -42.44
CA VAL A 604 41.52 40.43 -43.09
C VAL A 604 42.87 39.93 -42.58
N ILE A 605 42.83 38.81 -41.86
CA ILE A 605 43.99 38.16 -41.24
C ILE A 605 44.67 37.20 -42.21
N GLU A 606 43.86 36.44 -42.95
CA GLU A 606 44.33 35.49 -43.98
C GLU A 606 43.44 35.62 -45.21
N GLU A 607 44.02 35.57 -46.40
CA GLU A 607 43.29 35.44 -47.66
C GLU A 607 43.95 34.42 -48.59
N ASN A 608 43.14 33.58 -49.23
CA ASN A 608 43.56 32.70 -50.31
C ASN A 608 42.41 32.50 -51.29
N TYR A 609 42.50 33.11 -52.47
CA TYR A 609 41.47 33.05 -53.50
C TYR A 609 42.05 33.25 -54.89
N ASN A 610 41.27 32.93 -55.92
CA ASN A 610 41.68 33.14 -57.29
C ASN A 610 41.41 34.58 -57.77
N LYS A 611 42.46 35.40 -57.78
CA LYS A 611 42.43 36.82 -58.19
C LYS A 611 42.09 37.04 -59.67
N THR A 612 42.10 35.99 -60.50
CA THR A 612 41.81 36.11 -61.94
C THR A 612 40.33 35.95 -62.30
N VAL A 613 39.52 35.38 -61.40
CA VAL A 613 38.12 35.03 -61.69
C VAL A 613 37.16 36.05 -61.11
N PHE A 614 37.45 36.55 -59.91
CA PHE A 614 36.62 37.52 -59.21
C PHE A 614 37.50 38.37 -58.30
N GLU A 615 36.97 39.51 -57.90
CA GLU A 615 37.53 40.35 -56.86
C GLU A 615 36.56 40.46 -55.70
N TYR A 616 37.10 40.71 -54.51
CA TYR A 616 36.32 40.94 -53.31
C TYR A 616 36.68 42.27 -52.68
N GLN A 617 35.77 42.79 -51.86
CA GLN A 617 36.06 43.89 -50.95
C GLN A 617 35.26 43.75 -49.67
N PHE A 618 35.67 44.50 -48.65
CA PHE A 618 34.84 44.81 -47.50
C PHE A 618 34.43 46.28 -47.55
N SER A 619 33.13 46.53 -47.45
CA SER A 619 32.55 47.88 -47.31
C SER A 619 31.51 47.84 -46.20
N ASP A 620 31.69 48.67 -45.17
CA ASP A 620 30.86 48.70 -43.95
C ASP A 620 30.61 47.32 -43.35
N LEU A 621 31.70 46.60 -43.03
CA LEU A 621 31.69 45.22 -42.52
C LEU A 621 31.03 44.19 -43.46
N THR A 622 30.68 44.56 -44.68
CA THR A 622 30.01 43.69 -45.63
C THR A 622 31.03 43.11 -46.60
N PHE A 623 31.14 41.78 -46.66
CA PHE A 623 31.88 41.10 -47.71
C PHE A 623 31.10 41.18 -49.01
N GLN A 624 31.76 41.65 -50.06
CA GLN A 624 31.16 41.86 -51.37
C GLN A 624 32.05 41.26 -52.46
N LEU A 625 31.44 40.85 -53.58
CA LEU A 625 32.14 40.21 -54.70
C LEU A 625 31.77 40.86 -56.04
N ARG A 626 32.74 40.96 -56.95
CA ARG A 626 32.49 41.26 -58.37
C ARG A 626 33.26 40.27 -59.24
N GLN A 627 32.75 39.99 -60.44
CA GLN A 627 33.43 39.13 -61.40
C GLN A 627 33.16 39.63 -62.81
N SER A 628 34.08 39.43 -63.74
CA SER A 628 33.91 39.75 -65.16
C SER A 628 34.23 38.57 -66.08
N ALA A 629 34.45 37.38 -65.51
CA ALA A 629 34.88 36.19 -66.22
C ALA A 629 33.74 35.48 -66.96
N GLN A 630 32.49 35.64 -66.53
CA GLN A 630 31.29 35.02 -67.11
C GLN A 630 30.11 36.00 -67.07
N PRO A 631 29.03 35.79 -67.85
CA PRO A 631 27.79 36.58 -67.72
C PRO A 631 27.25 36.61 -66.27
N TYR A 632 27.40 35.50 -65.55
CA TYR A 632 27.21 35.40 -64.10
C TYR A 632 27.98 34.20 -63.54
N ILE A 633 28.29 34.25 -62.24
CA ILE A 633 28.79 33.09 -61.47
C ILE A 633 27.88 32.89 -60.26
N ASN A 634 27.39 31.66 -60.05
CA ASN A 634 26.70 31.31 -58.82
C ASN A 634 27.74 30.91 -57.78
N VAL A 635 27.74 31.58 -56.64
CA VAL A 635 28.67 31.31 -55.54
C VAL A 635 27.92 30.88 -54.29
N ALA A 636 28.54 30.01 -53.51
CA ALA A 636 28.12 29.61 -52.19
C ALA A 636 29.25 29.90 -51.20
N LEU A 637 28.93 30.63 -50.14
CA LEU A 637 29.82 30.93 -49.03
C LEU A 637 29.37 30.15 -47.80
N ASN A 638 30.34 29.74 -47.00
CA ASN A 638 30.12 29.24 -45.64
C ASN A 638 30.90 30.14 -44.68
N ILE A 639 30.18 30.86 -43.82
CA ILE A 639 30.73 31.77 -42.81
C ILE A 639 30.74 31.07 -41.45
N ARG A 640 31.92 30.79 -40.91
CA ARG A 640 32.12 30.14 -39.61
C ARG A 640 32.71 31.13 -38.63
N ARG A 641 32.21 31.18 -37.40
CA ARG A 641 32.96 31.82 -36.31
C ARG A 641 34.03 30.82 -35.84
N VAL A 642 35.25 31.29 -35.61
CA VAL A 642 36.41 30.44 -35.27
C VAL A 642 37.09 30.86 -34.00
#